data_AF-A0A2N3N2K9-F1
#
_entry.id   AF-A0A2N3N2K9-F1
#
_cell.length_a   1.000
_cell.length_b   1.000
_cell.length_c   1.000
_cell.angle_alpha   90.00
_cell.angle_beta   90.00
_cell.angle_gamma   90.00
#
_symmetry.space_group_name_H-M   'P 1'
#
loop_
_entity.id
_entity.type
_entity.pdbx_description
1 polymer ?
#
loop_
_entity_poly.entity_id
_entity_poly.type
_entity_poly.pdbx_seq_one_letter_code
_entity_poly.pdbx_strand_id
1 'polypeptide(L)'
;MDGVPKLRFIPKREREKMDKEKKEREEQVRLEKERKRAEERERQRRKREEEEKVSEDIAERFRRPVKKPGQKLTADDIDQLNFVTRYLGPEINKNSTFAPRKRRRGAKEFNFDWDPLDDTSRPEDGEETREGGHRRKDKGGDTQWPLGWGADAEAKALKQAKILEEMHGRERAEEHMRKFYEDRERRKAEDDRLLGRTKNWVQKSREEMTDRDWRLFKDKAGITMKGASLPNPMRNWQESGLPMTILDTLRRRNFQDPTPIQQAAIPIALSSRDIIGVAKTGSGKTLAFVLPLLVYISQLPPLTEYNMSDGPYALILAPTRELAQQIEKEAKAFADPLGFSVVCIVGGHSLEQQALALQAGAHIIVGTPGRLVDCIENQFVVFHRCSYLVMDEADRMIDMGFEEPVNRILSALPSTERTADPEDGVNLPGWNMPPAVRGGARQTMMFTATMSPRVEKIAAKYMRQPAVVTIGSSDEAVDTVEQRVEFIAGEAKRLNRLGDILSDPSLKSPVIVFVNVKHNCDAVAKAIRRMGWNTATLHSGKTQQQREAALKDAREGRTDVLVATDLAGRGIDVPDVSLVINFNMANTIESYTHRIGRTGRAGKSGVAITFLGPEDNEVLYELRQMISKSPVSRVPEDLARHEAAQQRSSRRR
;
A
#
# COMPACT_ATOMS: atom_id res chain seq x y z
N MET A 1 63.19 -44.08 68.15
CA MET A 1 64.48 -44.79 68.37
C MET A 1 64.65 -45.74 67.21
N ASP A 2 65.64 -45.69 66.32
CA ASP A 2 66.87 -44.92 66.21
C ASP A 2 67.32 -44.96 64.74
N GLY A 3 68.18 -44.02 64.33
CA GLY A 3 69.05 -44.25 63.17
C GLY A 3 69.05 -43.17 62.09
N VAL A 4 69.36 -41.91 62.42
CA VAL A 4 69.87 -40.99 61.40
C VAL A 4 71.27 -41.49 60.97
N PRO A 5 71.56 -41.64 59.66
CA PRO A 5 72.77 -42.32 59.18
C PRO A 5 74.03 -41.51 59.43
N LYS A 6 75.09 -42.15 59.94
CA LYS A 6 76.43 -41.55 59.99
C LYS A 6 76.93 -41.30 58.57
N LEU A 7 77.06 -40.03 58.20
CA LEU A 7 77.70 -39.61 56.95
C LEU A 7 79.16 -40.08 56.93
N ARG A 8 79.45 -41.07 56.08
CA ARG A 8 80.83 -41.50 55.78
C ARG A 8 81.52 -40.40 54.97
N PHE A 9 82.61 -39.87 55.51
CA PHE A 9 83.47 -38.93 54.80
C PHE A 9 84.27 -39.69 53.74
N ILE A 10 83.87 -39.59 52.48
CA ILE A 10 84.58 -40.19 51.34
C ILE A 10 85.78 -39.29 50.99
N PRO A 11 87.03 -39.81 51.00
CA PRO A 11 88.23 -39.04 50.68
C PRO A 11 88.18 -38.44 49.27
N LYS A 12 88.79 -37.25 49.08
CA LYS A 12 88.75 -36.46 47.83
C LYS A 12 89.14 -37.25 46.57
N ARG A 13 90.11 -38.18 46.69
CA ARG A 13 90.55 -39.06 45.59
C ARG A 13 89.47 -40.04 45.10
N GLU A 14 88.61 -40.53 45.98
CA GLU A 14 87.52 -41.44 45.59
C GLU A 14 86.35 -40.69 44.95
N ARG A 15 86.07 -39.45 45.38
CA ARG A 15 85.09 -38.58 44.71
C ARG A 15 85.51 -38.22 43.30
N GLU A 16 86.78 -37.87 43.09
CA GLU A 16 87.29 -37.53 41.75
C GLU A 16 87.27 -38.73 40.79
N LYS A 17 87.50 -39.96 41.27
CA LYS A 17 87.35 -41.17 40.45
C LYS A 17 85.89 -41.46 40.09
N MET A 18 84.97 -41.39 41.06
CA MET A 18 83.55 -41.61 40.79
C MET A 18 82.94 -40.55 39.87
N ASP A 19 83.36 -39.28 39.99
CA ASP A 19 82.92 -38.22 39.08
C ASP A 19 83.48 -38.42 37.66
N LYS A 20 84.68 -38.97 37.52
CA LYS A 20 85.27 -39.30 36.20
C LYS A 20 84.53 -40.46 35.54
N GLU A 21 84.30 -41.55 36.26
CA GLU A 21 83.54 -42.70 35.75
C GLU A 21 82.09 -42.32 35.44
N LYS A 22 81.48 -41.45 36.24
CA LYS A 22 80.13 -40.96 35.98
C LYS A 22 80.07 -40.09 34.72
N LYS A 23 81.05 -39.21 34.50
CA LYS A 23 81.15 -38.40 33.27
C LYS A 23 81.39 -39.25 32.02
N GLU A 24 82.28 -40.24 32.08
CA GLU A 24 82.53 -41.16 30.95
C GLU A 24 81.28 -41.98 30.62
N ARG A 25 80.53 -42.43 31.63
CA ARG A 25 79.27 -43.16 31.44
C ARG A 25 78.15 -42.28 30.89
N GLU A 26 78.07 -41.02 31.32
CA GLU A 26 77.12 -40.04 30.77
C GLU A 26 77.45 -39.66 29.32
N GLU A 27 78.73 -39.59 28.96
CA GLU A 27 79.20 -39.30 27.60
C GLU A 27 78.93 -40.47 26.64
N GLN A 28 79.16 -41.71 27.06
CA GLN A 28 78.80 -42.90 26.28
C GLN A 28 77.29 -42.99 26.02
N VAL A 29 76.46 -42.74 27.03
CA VAL A 29 74.99 -42.74 26.88
C VAL A 29 74.52 -41.61 25.96
N ARG A 30 75.21 -40.46 25.96
CA ARG A 30 74.92 -39.35 25.06
C ARG A 30 75.23 -39.68 23.61
N LEU A 31 76.40 -40.26 23.34
CA LEU A 31 76.82 -40.70 21.99
C LEU A 31 75.90 -41.80 21.43
N GLU A 32 75.48 -42.75 22.26
CA GLU A 32 74.54 -43.81 21.83
C GLU A 32 73.14 -43.25 21.51
N LYS A 33 72.67 -42.26 22.29
CA LYS A 33 71.41 -41.55 22.01
C LYS A 33 71.48 -40.72 20.72
N GLU A 34 72.61 -40.08 20.44
CA GLU A 34 72.79 -39.34 19.18
C GLU A 34 72.82 -40.29 17.96
N ARG A 35 73.48 -41.45 18.08
CA ARG A 35 73.50 -42.45 17.00
C ARG A 35 72.10 -43.01 16.70
N LYS A 36 71.33 -43.37 17.73
CA LYS A 36 69.94 -43.85 17.56
C LYS A 36 69.02 -42.79 16.96
N ARG A 37 69.19 -41.51 17.34
CA ARG A 37 68.45 -40.40 16.73
C ARG A 37 68.81 -40.15 15.27
N ALA A 38 70.07 -40.36 14.88
CA ALA A 38 70.50 -40.24 13.50
C ALA A 38 69.93 -41.37 12.62
N GLU A 39 69.99 -42.62 13.10
CA GLU A 39 69.39 -43.78 12.41
C GLU A 39 67.86 -43.64 12.27
N GLU A 40 67.17 -43.12 13.30
CA GLU A 40 65.73 -42.88 13.23
C GLU A 40 65.36 -41.77 12.23
N ARG A 41 66.17 -40.71 12.14
CA ARG A 41 65.98 -39.64 11.14
C ARG A 41 66.21 -40.14 9.72
N GLU A 42 67.21 -40.98 9.50
CA GLU A 42 67.47 -41.55 8.17
C GLU A 42 66.34 -42.51 7.75
N ARG A 43 65.83 -43.32 8.69
CA ARG A 43 64.68 -44.21 8.46
C ARG A 43 63.39 -43.44 8.16
N GLN A 44 63.15 -42.33 8.85
CA GLN A 44 62.02 -41.44 8.55
C GLN A 44 62.15 -40.75 7.20
N ARG A 45 63.37 -40.37 6.80
CA ARG A 45 63.64 -39.79 5.49
C ARG A 45 63.39 -40.77 4.36
N ARG A 46 63.87 -42.02 4.47
CA ARG A 46 63.59 -43.08 3.47
C ARG A 46 62.11 -43.39 3.36
N LYS A 47 61.39 -43.45 4.48
CA LYS A 47 59.92 -43.61 4.46
C LYS A 47 59.21 -42.46 3.73
N ARG A 48 59.64 -41.21 3.95
CA ARG A 48 59.06 -40.06 3.23
C ARG A 48 59.36 -40.09 1.74
N GLU A 49 60.59 -40.45 1.36
CA GLU A 49 60.98 -40.58 -0.06
C GLU A 49 60.23 -41.74 -0.76
N GLU A 50 59.91 -42.83 -0.06
CA GLU A 50 59.03 -43.91 -0.57
C GLU A 50 57.56 -43.47 -0.65
N GLU A 51 57.05 -42.76 0.35
CA GLU A 51 55.69 -42.21 0.35
C GLU A 51 55.48 -41.15 -0.73
N GLU A 52 56.47 -40.27 -0.99
CA GLU A 52 56.43 -39.28 -2.07
C GLU A 52 56.37 -39.95 -3.43
N LYS A 53 57.20 -40.97 -3.69
CA LYS A 53 57.20 -41.74 -4.95
C LYS A 53 55.88 -42.45 -5.19
N VAL A 54 55.30 -43.08 -4.15
CA VAL A 54 53.98 -43.70 -4.26
C VAL A 54 52.88 -42.66 -4.50
N SER A 55 53.00 -41.46 -3.94
CA SER A 55 52.05 -40.37 -4.19
C SER A 55 52.15 -39.80 -5.61
N GLU A 56 53.36 -39.69 -6.17
CA GLU A 56 53.58 -39.24 -7.55
C GLU A 56 53.04 -40.26 -8.56
N ASP A 57 53.27 -41.56 -8.34
CA ASP A 57 52.74 -42.64 -9.20
C ASP A 57 51.20 -42.70 -9.18
N ILE A 58 50.57 -42.42 -8.02
CA ILE A 58 49.10 -42.34 -7.90
C ILE A 58 48.57 -41.06 -8.56
N ALA A 59 49.28 -39.93 -8.43
CA ALA A 59 48.90 -38.66 -9.05
C ALA A 59 48.97 -38.69 -10.59
N GLU A 60 49.91 -39.44 -11.18
CA GLU A 60 49.97 -39.63 -12.64
C GLU A 60 48.86 -40.53 -13.19
N ARG A 61 48.45 -41.57 -12.44
CA ARG A 61 47.34 -42.45 -12.83
C ARG A 61 45.96 -41.80 -12.76
N PHE A 62 45.79 -40.73 -11.97
CA PHE A 62 44.53 -40.02 -11.77
C PHE A 62 44.60 -38.53 -12.19
N ARG A 63 45.31 -38.22 -13.28
CA ARG A 63 45.30 -36.86 -13.85
C ARG A 63 43.87 -36.44 -14.26
N ARG A 64 43.32 -35.46 -13.54
CA ARG A 64 42.07 -34.76 -13.91
C ARG A 64 42.21 -34.11 -15.30
N PRO A 65 41.19 -34.17 -16.18
CA PRO A 65 41.10 -33.22 -17.28
C PRO A 65 40.80 -31.83 -16.70
N VAL A 66 41.77 -30.92 -16.77
CA VAL A 66 41.59 -29.53 -16.30
C VAL A 66 40.74 -28.76 -17.33
N LYS A 67 39.43 -28.63 -17.07
CA LYS A 67 38.57 -27.69 -17.82
C LYS A 67 38.60 -26.30 -17.16
N LYS A 68 38.57 -25.26 -18.00
CA LYS A 68 38.62 -23.84 -17.60
C LYS A 68 37.38 -23.45 -16.77
N PRO A 69 37.50 -22.47 -15.84
CA PRO A 69 36.40 -22.07 -14.96
C PRO A 69 35.24 -21.47 -15.78
N GLY A 70 34.03 -22.03 -15.62
CA GLY A 70 32.78 -21.55 -16.23
C GLY A 70 31.97 -22.56 -17.05
N GLN A 71 32.49 -23.78 -17.31
CA GLN A 71 31.71 -24.85 -17.96
C GLN A 71 30.94 -25.69 -16.93
N LYS A 72 29.66 -25.97 -17.20
CA LYS A 72 28.85 -26.91 -16.42
C LYS A 72 29.47 -28.32 -16.50
N LEU A 73 29.65 -28.96 -15.35
CA LEU A 73 30.12 -30.34 -15.27
C LEU A 73 29.08 -31.29 -15.89
N THR A 74 29.53 -32.35 -16.55
CA THR A 74 28.63 -33.37 -17.09
C THR A 74 28.20 -34.35 -15.98
N ALA A 75 27.10 -35.07 -16.18
CA ALA A 75 26.56 -36.02 -15.20
C ALA A 75 27.63 -37.04 -14.73
N ASP A 76 28.37 -37.61 -15.68
CA ASP A 76 29.45 -38.55 -15.39
C ASP A 76 30.59 -37.93 -14.56
N ASP A 77 30.90 -36.65 -14.76
CA ASP A 77 31.93 -35.95 -13.99
C ASP A 77 31.50 -35.77 -12.52
N ILE A 78 30.21 -35.53 -12.28
CA ILE A 78 29.62 -35.32 -10.95
C ILE A 78 29.54 -36.66 -10.20
N ASP A 79 29.15 -37.74 -10.88
CA ASP A 79 29.09 -39.08 -10.29
C ASP A 79 30.48 -39.61 -9.92
N GLN A 80 31.49 -39.35 -10.76
CA GLN A 80 32.87 -39.65 -10.43
C GLN A 80 33.35 -38.84 -9.22
N LEU A 81 33.02 -37.55 -9.14
CA LEU A 81 33.32 -36.70 -7.98
C LEU A 81 32.64 -37.20 -6.70
N ASN A 82 31.38 -37.62 -6.78
CA ASN A 82 30.63 -38.17 -5.66
C ASN A 82 31.19 -39.53 -5.22
N PHE A 83 31.56 -40.39 -6.16
CA PHE A 83 32.18 -41.69 -5.89
C PHE A 83 33.52 -41.50 -5.17
N VAL A 84 34.38 -40.61 -5.67
CA VAL A 84 35.66 -40.25 -5.04
C VAL A 84 35.43 -39.69 -3.63
N THR A 85 34.48 -38.77 -3.46
CA THR A 85 34.19 -38.13 -2.16
C THR A 85 33.64 -39.14 -1.13
N ARG A 86 32.90 -40.16 -1.58
CA ARG A 86 32.31 -41.20 -0.72
C ARG A 86 33.34 -42.18 -0.17
N TYR A 87 34.39 -42.51 -0.94
CA TYR A 87 35.40 -43.51 -0.55
C TYR A 87 36.71 -42.91 0.00
N LEU A 88 37.12 -41.74 -0.50
CA LEU A 88 38.37 -41.07 -0.07
C LEU A 88 38.13 -39.94 0.93
N GLY A 89 36.86 -39.61 1.21
CA GLY A 89 36.45 -38.44 1.99
C GLY A 89 36.60 -37.14 1.21
N PRO A 90 35.97 -36.04 1.65
CA PRO A 90 36.20 -34.73 1.05
C PRO A 90 37.68 -34.35 1.20
N GLU A 91 38.35 -34.00 0.09
CA GLU A 91 39.71 -33.46 0.14
C GLU A 91 39.71 -32.22 1.04
N ILE A 92 40.21 -32.35 2.27
CA ILE A 92 40.46 -31.20 3.16
C ILE A 92 41.69 -30.48 2.57
N ASN A 93 41.44 -29.70 1.53
CA ASN A 93 42.42 -28.79 0.97
C ASN A 93 42.79 -27.78 2.07
N LYS A 94 44.02 -27.90 2.61
CA LYS A 94 44.57 -26.96 3.60
C LYS A 94 44.69 -25.52 3.09
N ASN A 95 44.40 -25.26 1.82
CA ASN A 95 44.31 -23.92 1.23
C ASN A 95 42.98 -23.65 0.48
N SER A 96 41.94 -24.47 0.67
CA SER A 96 40.61 -24.12 0.16
C SER A 96 39.84 -23.32 1.19
N THR A 97 39.29 -22.20 0.74
CA THR A 97 38.29 -21.34 1.39
C THR A 97 36.93 -22.04 1.57
N PHE A 98 36.94 -23.37 1.79
CA PHE A 98 35.80 -24.24 2.04
C PHE A 98 35.86 -24.90 3.43
N ALA A 99 36.58 -24.31 4.39
CA ALA A 99 35.99 -24.29 5.73
C ALA A 99 34.63 -23.61 5.59
N PRO A 100 33.52 -24.13 6.16
CA PRO A 100 32.29 -23.36 6.23
C PRO A 100 32.74 -22.03 6.82
N ARG A 101 32.65 -20.94 6.03
CA ARG A 101 33.08 -19.62 6.48
C ARG A 101 32.42 -19.50 7.83
N LYS A 102 33.18 -19.57 8.92
CA LYS A 102 32.71 -19.17 10.24
C LYS A 102 32.41 -17.71 9.98
N ARG A 103 31.16 -17.44 9.59
CA ARG A 103 30.63 -16.11 9.38
C ARG A 103 31.06 -15.42 10.65
N ARG A 104 31.99 -14.48 10.54
CA ARG A 104 32.21 -13.50 11.60
C ARG A 104 30.80 -13.10 11.98
N ARG A 105 30.40 -13.37 13.22
CA ARG A 105 29.07 -13.07 13.76
C ARG A 105 28.94 -11.54 13.78
N GLY A 106 28.85 -10.92 12.62
CA GLY A 106 28.30 -9.59 12.44
C GLY A 106 26.80 -9.79 12.37
N ALA A 107 26.13 -9.47 13.46
CA ALA A 107 24.69 -9.66 13.72
C ALA A 107 24.17 -11.10 13.51
N LYS A 108 23.30 -11.57 14.42
CA LYS A 108 22.48 -12.76 14.13
C LYS A 108 21.42 -12.33 13.12
N GLU A 109 21.77 -12.28 11.85
CA GLU A 109 20.79 -12.03 10.79
C GLU A 109 19.91 -13.28 10.63
N PHE A 110 18.61 -13.10 10.84
CA PHE A 110 17.62 -14.14 10.66
C PHE A 110 17.19 -14.11 9.18
N ASN A 111 17.71 -15.03 8.38
CA ASN A 111 17.26 -15.20 7.00
C ASN A 111 15.97 -16.01 7.01
N PHE A 112 14.87 -15.43 6.53
CA PHE A 112 13.57 -16.10 6.46
C PHE A 112 13.44 -16.98 5.21
N ASP A 113 14.29 -16.77 4.21
CA ASP A 113 14.32 -17.58 3.00
C ASP A 113 15.28 -18.76 3.14
N TRP A 114 14.89 -19.89 2.56
CA TRP A 114 15.79 -21.01 2.35
C TRP A 114 16.88 -20.61 1.37
N ASP A 115 18.13 -20.95 1.68
CA ASP A 115 19.23 -20.74 0.73
C ASP A 115 18.97 -21.65 -0.49
N PRO A 116 19.00 -21.15 -1.74
CA PRO A 116 18.89 -22.00 -2.92
C PRO A 116 19.97 -23.10 -2.98
N LEU A 117 21.06 -22.94 -2.23
CA LEU A 117 22.11 -23.96 -2.06
C LEU A 117 21.73 -25.08 -1.07
N ASP A 118 20.71 -24.87 -0.25
CA ASP A 118 20.09 -25.90 0.61
C ASP A 118 19.03 -26.72 -0.14
N ASP A 119 18.78 -26.44 -1.44
CA ASP A 119 17.95 -27.27 -2.29
C ASP A 119 18.63 -28.62 -2.53
N THR A 120 17.95 -29.69 -2.12
CA THR A 120 18.46 -31.07 -2.20
C THR A 120 17.99 -31.79 -3.47
N SER A 121 17.14 -31.15 -4.28
CA SER A 121 16.67 -31.72 -5.55
C SER A 121 17.81 -31.75 -6.57
N ARG A 122 18.04 -32.91 -7.18
CA ARG A 122 19.16 -33.12 -8.10
C ARG A 122 18.71 -32.80 -9.53
N PRO A 123 19.59 -32.26 -10.39
CA PRO A 123 19.30 -32.11 -11.82
C PRO A 123 19.04 -33.44 -12.54
N GLU A 124 19.55 -34.55 -11.98
CA GLU A 124 19.34 -35.93 -12.44
C GLU A 124 18.06 -36.58 -11.90
N ASP A 125 17.28 -35.85 -11.09
CA ASP A 125 15.86 -36.17 -10.93
C ASP A 125 15.17 -35.79 -12.26
N GLY A 126 15.45 -36.59 -13.29
CA GLY A 126 14.87 -36.44 -14.62
C GLY A 126 13.35 -36.46 -14.55
N GLU A 127 12.71 -36.01 -15.63
CA GLU A 127 11.25 -36.08 -15.76
C GLU A 127 10.70 -37.48 -15.43
N GLU A 128 11.48 -38.55 -15.65
CA GLU A 128 11.12 -39.93 -15.31
C GLU A 128 11.01 -40.22 -13.79
N THR A 129 11.83 -39.63 -12.92
CA THR A 129 11.70 -39.81 -11.45
C THR A 129 10.78 -38.76 -10.82
N ARG A 130 10.58 -37.61 -11.47
CA ARG A 130 9.60 -36.58 -11.05
C ARG A 130 8.15 -37.04 -11.25
N GLU A 131 7.84 -37.76 -12.33
CA GLU A 131 6.54 -38.42 -12.50
C GLU A 131 6.46 -39.80 -11.82
N GLY A 132 7.61 -40.42 -11.58
CA GLY A 132 7.77 -41.80 -11.08
C GLY A 132 7.84 -41.95 -9.56
N GLY A 133 7.45 -40.94 -8.78
CA GLY A 133 7.09 -41.19 -7.39
C GLY A 133 5.93 -42.18 -7.39
N HIS A 134 6.20 -43.46 -7.11
CA HIS A 134 5.17 -44.47 -6.88
C HIS A 134 4.26 -43.99 -5.72
N ARG A 135 3.26 -43.15 -6.04
CA ARG A 135 2.07 -43.01 -5.22
C ARG A 135 1.56 -44.44 -5.05
N ARG A 136 1.57 -44.92 -3.80
CA ARG A 136 1.09 -46.25 -3.44
C ARG A 136 -0.17 -46.55 -4.25
N LYS A 137 -0.10 -47.58 -5.10
CA LYS A 137 -1.31 -48.22 -5.63
C LYS A 137 -1.91 -48.97 -4.45
N ASP A 138 -2.75 -48.29 -3.67
CA ASP A 138 -3.56 -48.95 -2.66
C ASP A 138 -4.44 -49.97 -3.38
N LYS A 139 -4.09 -51.25 -3.23
CA LYS A 139 -4.91 -52.39 -3.66
C LYS A 139 -6.06 -52.59 -2.65
N GLY A 140 -6.88 -51.58 -2.47
CA GLY A 140 -8.08 -51.59 -1.64
C GLY A 140 -9.19 -50.92 -2.44
N GLY A 141 -10.33 -51.60 -2.58
CA GLY A 141 -11.38 -51.22 -3.51
C GLY A 141 -11.93 -49.81 -3.27
N ASP A 142 -11.57 -48.90 -4.16
CA ASP A 142 -12.44 -47.83 -4.61
C ASP A 142 -11.94 -47.41 -5.99
N THR A 143 -12.83 -47.38 -6.97
CA THR A 143 -12.49 -47.03 -8.35
C THR A 143 -12.29 -45.52 -8.43
N GLN A 144 -11.21 -45.02 -7.84
CA GLN A 144 -10.90 -43.61 -7.79
C GLN A 144 -9.92 -43.28 -8.91
N TRP A 145 -10.45 -42.75 -10.01
CA TRP A 145 -9.66 -42.19 -11.11
C TRP A 145 -8.68 -41.14 -10.54
N PRO A 146 -7.37 -41.18 -10.88
CA PRO A 146 -6.37 -40.28 -10.30
C PRO A 146 -6.74 -38.82 -10.54
N LEU A 147 -6.57 -37.97 -9.51
CA LEU A 147 -6.94 -36.55 -9.47
C LEU A 147 -6.76 -35.80 -10.82
N GLY A 148 -7.88 -35.50 -11.49
CA GLY A 148 -7.98 -34.61 -12.64
C GLY A 148 -8.57 -35.27 -13.90
N TRP A 149 -9.29 -34.50 -14.71
CA TRP A 149 -9.95 -34.95 -15.96
C TRP A 149 -9.38 -34.26 -17.22
N GLY A 150 -8.10 -33.88 -17.15
CA GLY A 150 -7.36 -33.27 -18.27
C GLY A 150 -6.88 -34.31 -19.29
N ALA A 151 -6.18 -33.84 -20.33
CA ALA A 151 -5.63 -34.68 -21.40
C ALA A 151 -4.78 -35.85 -20.86
N ASP A 152 -4.08 -35.65 -19.74
CA ASP A 152 -3.24 -36.68 -19.11
C ASP A 152 -4.04 -37.82 -18.49
N ALA A 153 -5.26 -37.56 -18.03
CA ALA A 153 -6.13 -38.58 -17.45
C ALA A 153 -6.78 -39.45 -18.53
N GLU A 154 -7.19 -38.83 -19.63
CA GLU A 154 -7.71 -39.52 -20.82
C GLU A 154 -6.62 -40.38 -21.48
N ALA A 155 -5.39 -39.87 -21.58
CA ALA A 155 -4.24 -40.65 -22.06
C ALA A 155 -3.93 -41.86 -21.17
N LYS A 156 -4.08 -41.74 -19.84
CA LYS A 156 -3.92 -42.86 -18.89
C LYS A 156 -5.04 -43.90 -19.02
N ALA A 157 -6.29 -43.46 -19.15
CA ALA A 157 -7.43 -44.34 -19.37
C ALA A 157 -7.29 -45.11 -20.70
N LEU A 158 -6.81 -44.45 -21.75
CA LEU A 158 -6.55 -45.07 -23.05
C LEU A 158 -5.41 -46.11 -22.99
N LYS A 159 -4.32 -45.80 -22.27
CA LYS A 159 -3.22 -46.75 -22.03
C LYS A 159 -3.72 -47.98 -21.27
N GLN A 160 -4.57 -47.81 -20.25
CA GLN A 160 -5.16 -48.93 -19.51
C GLN A 160 -6.14 -49.73 -20.38
N ALA A 161 -6.97 -49.07 -21.19
CA ALA A 161 -7.87 -49.73 -22.13
C ALA A 161 -7.09 -50.57 -23.14
N LYS A 162 -5.94 -50.09 -23.64
CA LYS A 162 -5.07 -50.84 -24.54
C LYS A 162 -4.47 -52.09 -23.87
N ILE A 163 -4.04 -51.98 -22.62
CA ILE A 163 -3.55 -53.13 -21.82
C ILE A 163 -4.69 -54.14 -21.56
N LEU A 164 -5.91 -53.66 -21.33
CA LEU A 164 -7.11 -54.48 -21.14
C LEU A 164 -7.54 -55.17 -22.45
N GLU A 165 -7.39 -54.51 -23.59
CA GLU A 165 -7.65 -55.08 -24.93
C GLU A 165 -6.71 -56.26 -25.20
N GLU A 166 -5.42 -56.10 -24.88
CA GLU A 166 -4.39 -57.13 -25.06
C GLU A 166 -4.61 -58.36 -24.14
N MET A 167 -5.14 -58.17 -22.93
CA MET A 167 -5.31 -59.26 -21.95
C MET A 167 -6.70 -59.92 -21.94
N HIS A 168 -7.77 -59.16 -22.18
CA HIS A 168 -9.15 -59.60 -21.93
C HIS A 168 -10.13 -59.33 -23.08
N GLY A 169 -9.61 -58.90 -24.24
CA GLY A 169 -10.39 -58.66 -25.45
C GLY A 169 -11.00 -57.25 -25.54
N ARG A 170 -11.41 -56.89 -26.76
CA ARG A 170 -11.90 -55.55 -27.13
C ARG A 170 -13.13 -55.09 -26.34
N GLU A 171 -14.07 -55.97 -26.07
CA GLU A 171 -15.32 -55.61 -25.37
C GLU A 171 -15.06 -55.06 -23.95
N ARG A 172 -14.06 -55.58 -23.24
CA ARG A 172 -13.70 -55.10 -21.90
C ARG A 172 -12.97 -53.76 -21.92
N ALA A 173 -12.19 -53.51 -22.97
CA ALA A 173 -11.52 -52.22 -23.19
C ALA A 173 -12.54 -51.11 -23.51
N GLU A 174 -13.53 -51.43 -24.33
CA GLU A 174 -14.64 -50.52 -24.65
C GLU A 174 -15.52 -50.23 -23.43
N GLU A 175 -15.85 -51.25 -22.63
CA GLU A 175 -16.62 -51.06 -21.39
C GLU A 175 -15.86 -50.18 -20.39
N HIS A 176 -14.54 -50.33 -20.28
CA HIS A 176 -13.68 -49.50 -19.43
C HIS A 176 -13.68 -48.03 -19.87
N MET A 177 -13.54 -47.77 -21.18
CA MET A 177 -13.60 -46.41 -21.73
C MET A 177 -15.00 -45.79 -21.59
N ARG A 178 -16.07 -46.59 -21.76
CA ARG A 178 -17.44 -46.12 -21.56
C ARG A 178 -17.67 -45.67 -20.11
N LYS A 179 -17.24 -46.48 -19.13
CA LYS A 179 -17.31 -46.12 -17.69
C LYS A 179 -16.49 -44.86 -17.38
N PHE A 180 -15.33 -44.70 -18.00
CA PHE A 180 -14.52 -43.48 -17.85
C PHE A 180 -15.27 -42.23 -18.32
N TYR A 181 -15.89 -42.24 -19.50
CA TYR A 181 -16.64 -41.09 -20.00
C TYR A 181 -17.94 -40.84 -19.22
N GLU A 182 -18.66 -41.89 -18.78
CA GLU A 182 -19.84 -41.76 -17.92
C GLU A 182 -19.50 -41.15 -16.56
N ASP A 183 -18.43 -41.63 -15.91
CA ASP A 183 -17.95 -41.06 -14.64
C ASP A 183 -17.47 -39.60 -14.81
N ARG A 184 -16.80 -39.28 -15.93
CA ARG A 184 -16.36 -37.93 -16.28
C ARG A 184 -17.54 -36.97 -16.42
N GLU A 185 -18.58 -37.36 -17.14
CA GLU A 185 -19.78 -36.54 -17.32
C GLU A 185 -20.57 -36.38 -16.01
N ARG A 186 -20.71 -37.44 -15.21
CA ARG A 186 -21.36 -37.37 -13.90
C ARG A 186 -20.61 -36.42 -12.96
N ARG A 187 -19.29 -36.53 -12.86
CA ARG A 187 -18.46 -35.65 -12.04
C ARG A 187 -18.40 -34.24 -12.59
N LYS A 188 -18.42 -34.03 -13.91
CA LYS A 188 -18.52 -32.71 -14.52
C LYS A 188 -19.84 -32.03 -14.19
N ALA A 189 -20.96 -32.77 -14.18
CA ALA A 189 -22.24 -32.25 -13.73
C ALA A 189 -22.26 -31.94 -12.22
N GLU A 190 -21.57 -32.76 -11.41
CA GLU A 190 -21.39 -32.55 -9.97
C GLU A 190 -20.48 -31.34 -9.67
N ASP A 191 -19.36 -31.22 -10.39
CA ASP A 191 -18.45 -30.08 -10.37
C ASP A 191 -19.14 -28.83 -10.91
N ASP A 192 -19.95 -28.89 -11.96
CA ASP A 192 -20.75 -27.75 -12.45
C ASP A 192 -21.82 -27.32 -11.44
N ARG A 193 -22.36 -28.26 -10.66
CA ARG A 193 -23.28 -27.96 -9.55
C ARG A 193 -22.55 -27.34 -8.35
N LEU A 194 -21.33 -27.77 -8.07
CA LEU A 194 -20.41 -27.17 -7.08
C LEU A 194 -19.89 -25.80 -7.53
N LEU A 195 -19.53 -25.67 -8.81
CA LEU A 195 -19.07 -24.47 -9.51
C LEU A 195 -20.20 -23.46 -9.68
N GLY A 196 -21.44 -23.92 -9.80
CA GLY A 196 -22.64 -23.09 -9.71
C GLY A 196 -22.71 -22.30 -8.40
N ARG A 197 -22.28 -22.91 -7.28
CA ARG A 197 -22.13 -22.21 -5.98
C ARG A 197 -20.88 -21.34 -5.92
N THR A 198 -19.84 -21.64 -6.68
CA THR A 198 -18.58 -20.86 -6.74
C THR A 198 -18.41 -20.04 -8.02
N LYS A 199 -19.49 -19.69 -8.71
CA LYS A 199 -19.44 -18.68 -9.79
C LYS A 199 -18.81 -17.40 -9.24
N ASN A 200 -17.93 -16.78 -10.03
CA ASN A 200 -17.38 -15.49 -9.68
C ASN A 200 -18.53 -14.46 -9.62
N TRP A 201 -18.53 -13.59 -8.62
CA TRP A 201 -19.58 -12.60 -8.37
C TRP A 201 -19.83 -11.66 -9.55
N VAL A 202 -18.85 -11.50 -10.44
CA VAL A 202 -18.98 -10.73 -11.69
C VAL A 202 -20.05 -11.28 -12.63
N GLN A 203 -20.27 -12.61 -12.62
CA GLN A 203 -21.24 -13.29 -13.49
C GLN A 203 -22.59 -13.52 -12.80
N LYS A 204 -22.70 -13.22 -11.51
CA LYS A 204 -23.93 -13.40 -10.72
C LYS A 204 -24.85 -12.20 -10.86
N SER A 205 -26.16 -12.42 -10.84
CA SER A 205 -27.14 -11.34 -10.65
C SER A 205 -27.10 -10.83 -9.20
N ARG A 206 -27.73 -9.67 -8.93
CA ARG A 206 -27.74 -9.06 -7.59
C ARG A 206 -28.44 -9.97 -6.55
N GLU A 207 -29.47 -10.69 -6.97
CA GLU A 207 -30.27 -11.58 -6.11
C GLU A 207 -29.52 -12.87 -5.77
N GLU A 208 -28.62 -13.32 -6.65
CA GLU A 208 -27.77 -14.50 -6.43
C GLU A 208 -26.51 -14.23 -5.59
N MET A 209 -26.26 -12.97 -5.21
CA MET A 209 -25.08 -12.57 -4.45
C MET A 209 -25.17 -13.04 -2.99
N THR A 210 -24.24 -13.89 -2.59
CA THR A 210 -24.09 -14.32 -1.19
C THR A 210 -23.28 -13.31 -0.37
N ASP A 211 -23.34 -13.40 0.97
CA ASP A 211 -22.51 -12.57 1.86
C ASP A 211 -21.00 -12.71 1.58
N ARG A 212 -20.56 -13.92 1.17
CA ARG A 212 -19.19 -14.17 0.73
C ARG A 212 -18.86 -13.38 -0.53
N ASP A 213 -19.76 -13.37 -1.51
CA ASP A 213 -19.58 -12.63 -2.76
C ASP A 213 -19.52 -11.12 -2.48
N TRP A 214 -20.37 -10.61 -1.59
CA TRP A 214 -20.31 -9.22 -1.14
C TRP A 214 -19.02 -8.87 -0.42
N ARG A 215 -18.48 -9.79 0.39
CA ARG A 215 -17.18 -9.62 1.02
C ARG A 215 -16.05 -9.56 -0.01
N LEU A 216 -16.05 -10.44 -1.01
CA LEU A 216 -15.08 -10.42 -2.11
C LEU A 216 -15.19 -9.16 -2.98
N PHE A 217 -16.42 -8.70 -3.25
CA PHE A 217 -16.67 -7.44 -3.95
C PHE A 217 -16.07 -6.26 -3.18
N LYS A 218 -16.38 -6.16 -1.88
CA LYS A 218 -15.86 -5.11 -0.98
C LYS A 218 -14.34 -5.14 -0.93
N ASP A 219 -13.74 -6.33 -0.78
CA ASP A 219 -12.29 -6.51 -0.72
C ASP A 219 -11.61 -6.05 -2.03
N LYS A 220 -12.13 -6.47 -3.19
CA LYS A 220 -11.60 -6.04 -4.49
C LYS A 220 -11.73 -4.53 -4.73
N ALA A 221 -12.81 -3.93 -4.26
CA ALA A 221 -13.05 -2.49 -4.38
C ALA A 221 -12.36 -1.67 -3.27
N GLY A 222 -11.68 -2.31 -2.31
CA GLY A 222 -11.06 -1.65 -1.16
C GLY A 222 -12.09 -1.00 -0.20
N ILE A 223 -13.32 -1.49 -0.16
CA ILE A 223 -14.41 -0.92 0.65
C ILE A 223 -14.45 -1.59 2.01
N THR A 224 -14.26 -0.81 3.08
CA THR A 224 -14.56 -1.22 4.46
C THR A 224 -15.75 -0.44 4.97
N MET A 225 -16.75 -1.12 5.54
CA MET A 225 -17.96 -0.49 6.07
C MET A 225 -18.12 -0.86 7.55
N LYS A 226 -18.36 0.13 8.42
CA LYS A 226 -18.67 -0.04 9.84
C LYS A 226 -20.02 0.59 10.15
N GLY A 227 -20.89 -0.15 10.83
CA GLY A 227 -22.22 0.29 11.22
C GLY A 227 -23.20 -0.88 11.25
N ALA A 228 -24.23 -0.79 12.10
CA ALA A 228 -25.27 -1.83 12.18
C ALA A 228 -26.18 -1.77 10.94
N SER A 229 -26.57 -2.92 10.39
CA SER A 229 -27.56 -3.04 9.30
C SER A 229 -27.33 -2.06 8.14
N LEU A 230 -26.21 -2.21 7.44
CA LEU A 230 -25.88 -1.39 6.27
C LEU A 230 -26.34 -2.08 4.98
N PRO A 231 -26.92 -1.34 4.02
CA PRO A 231 -27.22 -1.88 2.70
C PRO A 231 -25.93 -2.31 2.00
N ASN A 232 -26.03 -3.33 1.16
CA ASN A 232 -24.91 -3.75 0.33
C ASN A 232 -24.56 -2.68 -0.72
N PRO A 233 -23.26 -2.53 -1.07
CA PRO A 233 -22.84 -1.61 -2.12
C PRO A 233 -23.52 -1.90 -3.46
N MET A 234 -23.78 -0.87 -4.26
CA MET A 234 -24.24 -1.05 -5.64
C MET A 234 -23.05 -1.44 -6.54
N ARG A 235 -23.28 -2.33 -7.52
CA ARG A 235 -22.23 -2.79 -8.44
C ARG A 235 -22.12 -1.95 -9.71
N ASN A 236 -23.25 -1.41 -10.17
CA ASN A 236 -23.38 -0.57 -11.35
C ASN A 236 -24.43 0.53 -11.07
N TRP A 237 -24.55 1.50 -11.99
CA TRP A 237 -25.51 2.60 -11.84
C TRP A 237 -26.97 2.14 -11.90
N GLN A 238 -27.28 1.07 -12.62
CA GLN A 238 -28.65 0.53 -12.73
C GLN A 238 -29.16 -0.02 -11.39
N GLU A 239 -28.27 -0.56 -10.56
CA GLU A 239 -28.57 -1.07 -9.22
C GLU A 239 -28.66 0.02 -8.13
N SER A 240 -28.39 1.29 -8.47
CA SER A 240 -28.29 2.41 -7.52
C SER A 240 -29.59 2.81 -6.83
N GLY A 241 -30.75 2.54 -7.46
CA GLY A 241 -32.03 3.10 -7.02
C GLY A 241 -32.23 4.58 -7.35
N LEU A 242 -31.38 5.18 -8.20
CA LEU A 242 -31.53 6.57 -8.64
C LEU A 242 -32.61 6.72 -9.74
N PRO A 243 -33.33 7.86 -9.79
CA PRO A 243 -34.27 8.19 -10.87
C PRO A 243 -33.62 8.14 -12.27
N MET A 244 -34.42 7.77 -13.27
CA MET A 244 -33.95 7.69 -14.67
C MET A 244 -33.39 9.01 -15.20
N THR A 245 -33.92 10.15 -14.77
CA THR A 245 -33.41 11.49 -15.14
C THR A 245 -31.94 11.69 -14.72
N ILE A 246 -31.57 11.21 -13.55
CA ILE A 246 -30.20 11.25 -13.03
C ILE A 246 -29.32 10.25 -13.79
N LEU A 247 -29.81 9.02 -14.01
CA LEU A 247 -29.09 7.97 -14.75
C LEU A 247 -28.80 8.38 -16.21
N ASP A 248 -29.73 9.08 -16.86
CA ASP A 248 -29.54 9.61 -18.21
C ASP A 248 -28.53 10.75 -18.25
N THR A 249 -28.47 11.54 -17.18
CA THR A 249 -27.47 12.61 -17.05
C THR A 249 -26.07 12.04 -16.82
N LEU A 250 -25.96 10.98 -16.01
CA LEU A 250 -24.70 10.24 -15.81
C LEU A 250 -24.19 9.64 -17.14
N ARG A 251 -25.09 9.01 -17.91
CA ARG A 251 -24.76 8.47 -19.25
C ARG A 251 -24.30 9.54 -20.22
N ARG A 252 -25.03 10.66 -20.32
CA ARG A 252 -24.67 11.80 -21.20
C ARG A 252 -23.32 12.43 -20.86
N ARG A 253 -22.91 12.36 -19.58
CA ARG A 253 -21.64 12.88 -19.10
C ARG A 253 -20.51 11.84 -19.07
N ASN A 254 -20.71 10.66 -19.67
CA ASN A 254 -19.73 9.57 -19.77
C ASN A 254 -19.26 8.99 -18.42
N PHE A 255 -20.10 9.00 -17.38
CA PHE A 255 -19.83 8.24 -16.15
C PHE A 255 -20.21 6.77 -16.37
N GLN A 256 -19.22 5.94 -16.74
CA GLN A 256 -19.45 4.52 -17.07
C GLN A 256 -19.82 3.69 -15.85
N ASP A 257 -18.95 3.70 -14.82
CA ASP A 257 -19.09 2.89 -13.61
C ASP A 257 -18.98 3.76 -12.35
N PRO A 258 -19.71 3.41 -11.27
CA PRO A 258 -19.60 4.12 -10.00
C PRO A 258 -18.26 3.85 -9.31
N THR A 259 -17.66 4.88 -8.72
CA THR A 259 -16.43 4.74 -7.94
C THR A 259 -16.70 4.00 -6.62
N PRO A 260 -15.69 3.39 -5.97
CA PRO A 260 -15.90 2.62 -4.74
C PRO A 260 -16.60 3.39 -3.61
N ILE A 261 -16.32 4.70 -3.45
CA ILE A 261 -17.04 5.53 -2.48
C ILE A 261 -18.50 5.72 -2.87
N GLN A 262 -18.80 5.90 -4.15
CA GLN A 262 -20.18 6.04 -4.65
C GLN A 262 -20.95 4.72 -4.49
N GLN A 263 -20.31 3.60 -4.79
CA GLN A 263 -20.88 2.26 -4.66
C GLN A 263 -21.39 1.98 -3.24
N ALA A 264 -20.62 2.38 -2.23
CA ALA A 264 -20.99 2.16 -0.83
C ALA A 264 -21.86 3.28 -0.24
N ALA A 265 -21.54 4.55 -0.51
CA ALA A 265 -22.18 5.68 0.15
C ALA A 265 -23.60 5.97 -0.40
N ILE A 266 -23.84 5.85 -1.71
CA ILE A 266 -25.14 6.19 -2.31
C ILE A 266 -26.28 5.34 -1.73
N PRO A 267 -26.16 3.99 -1.65
CA PRO A 267 -27.22 3.17 -1.04
C PRO A 267 -27.47 3.51 0.43
N ILE A 268 -26.42 3.82 1.21
CA ILE A 268 -26.58 4.24 2.61
C ILE A 268 -27.27 5.61 2.67
N ALA A 269 -26.91 6.53 1.78
CA ALA A 269 -27.44 7.89 1.76
C ALA A 269 -28.94 7.90 1.46
N LEU A 270 -29.38 7.08 0.51
CA LEU A 270 -30.79 6.89 0.18
C LEU A 270 -31.61 6.28 1.33
N SER A 271 -30.96 5.60 2.29
CA SER A 271 -31.63 5.09 3.51
C SER A 271 -31.79 6.15 4.62
N SER A 272 -31.49 7.42 4.33
CA SER A 272 -31.55 8.55 5.28
C SER A 272 -30.67 8.37 6.53
N ARG A 273 -29.56 7.64 6.42
CA ARG A 273 -28.58 7.47 7.49
C ARG A 273 -27.41 8.44 7.37
N ASP A 274 -26.84 8.80 8.51
CA ASP A 274 -25.61 9.57 8.57
C ASP A 274 -24.41 8.75 8.08
N ILE A 275 -23.46 9.41 7.41
CA ILE A 275 -22.32 8.72 6.76
C ILE A 275 -21.02 9.47 7.02
N ILE A 276 -20.00 8.75 7.46
CA ILE A 276 -18.61 9.20 7.43
C ILE A 276 -17.89 8.50 6.28
N GLY A 277 -17.64 9.23 5.19
CA GLY A 277 -16.89 8.75 4.03
C GLY A 277 -15.41 9.09 4.15
N VAL A 278 -14.59 8.10 4.47
CA VAL A 278 -13.12 8.22 4.50
C VAL A 278 -12.56 7.85 3.14
N ALA A 279 -12.22 8.85 2.34
CA ALA A 279 -11.64 8.66 1.02
C ALA A 279 -10.84 9.88 0.54
N LYS A 280 -9.81 9.62 -0.29
CA LYS A 280 -8.92 10.65 -0.83
C LYS A 280 -9.65 11.58 -1.81
N THR A 281 -9.08 12.77 -2.05
CA THR A 281 -9.57 13.68 -3.09
C THR A 281 -9.50 13.03 -4.47
N GLY A 282 -10.50 13.27 -5.33
CA GLY A 282 -10.58 12.66 -6.66
C GLY A 282 -11.15 11.24 -6.69
N SER A 283 -11.57 10.67 -5.55
CA SER A 283 -12.25 9.37 -5.49
C SER A 283 -13.73 9.43 -5.92
N GLY A 284 -14.23 10.59 -6.36
CA GLY A 284 -15.63 10.78 -6.76
C GLY A 284 -16.59 11.05 -5.59
N LYS A 285 -16.09 11.62 -4.48
CA LYS A 285 -16.88 11.95 -3.27
C LYS A 285 -18.04 12.89 -3.57
N THR A 286 -17.85 13.88 -4.46
CA THR A 286 -18.88 14.86 -4.79
C THR A 286 -20.18 14.20 -5.21
N LEU A 287 -20.15 13.33 -6.23
CA LEU A 287 -21.35 12.62 -6.68
C LEU A 287 -21.90 11.65 -5.64
N ALA A 288 -21.05 11.12 -4.75
CA ALA A 288 -21.50 10.21 -3.70
C ALA A 288 -22.50 10.87 -2.74
N PHE A 289 -22.39 12.19 -2.51
CA PHE A 289 -23.35 12.95 -1.70
C PHE A 289 -24.33 13.81 -2.51
N VAL A 290 -23.95 14.29 -3.70
CA VAL A 290 -24.83 15.12 -4.55
C VAL A 290 -25.98 14.29 -5.14
N LEU A 291 -25.71 13.09 -5.66
CA LEU A 291 -26.75 12.28 -6.30
C LEU A 291 -27.89 11.92 -5.34
N PRO A 292 -27.65 11.35 -4.14
CA PRO A 292 -28.73 11.08 -3.19
C PRO A 292 -29.39 12.36 -2.67
N LEU A 293 -28.65 13.47 -2.57
CA LEU A 293 -29.22 14.77 -2.22
C LEU A 293 -30.26 15.25 -3.25
N LEU A 294 -30.00 15.08 -4.55
CA LEU A 294 -30.95 15.44 -5.59
C LEU A 294 -32.21 14.57 -5.55
N VAL A 295 -32.07 13.28 -5.21
CA VAL A 295 -33.22 12.40 -4.97
C VAL A 295 -34.03 12.87 -3.77
N TYR A 296 -33.36 13.27 -2.69
CA TYR A 296 -34.01 13.84 -1.51
C TYR A 296 -34.81 15.11 -1.85
N ILE A 297 -34.22 16.07 -2.57
CA ILE A 297 -34.90 17.31 -2.97
C ILE A 297 -36.07 17.03 -3.91
N SER A 298 -35.97 16.03 -4.79
CA SER A 298 -37.05 15.65 -5.72
C SER A 298 -38.31 15.14 -5.01
N GLN A 299 -38.21 14.73 -3.75
CA GLN A 299 -39.34 14.26 -2.93
C GLN A 299 -39.96 15.39 -2.09
N LEU A 300 -39.37 16.59 -2.10
CA LEU A 300 -39.81 17.74 -1.31
C LEU A 300 -40.75 18.65 -2.12
N PRO A 301 -41.54 19.50 -1.45
CA PRO A 301 -42.33 20.52 -2.12
C PRO A 301 -41.45 21.44 -2.98
N PRO A 302 -41.92 21.88 -4.17
CA PRO A 302 -41.15 22.78 -5.02
C PRO A 302 -40.92 24.14 -4.34
N LEU A 303 -39.82 24.81 -4.70
CA LEU A 303 -39.62 26.20 -4.30
C LEU A 303 -40.68 27.10 -4.93
N THR A 304 -41.34 27.89 -4.09
CA THR A 304 -42.35 28.88 -4.47
C THR A 304 -42.01 30.20 -3.80
N GLU A 305 -42.61 31.30 -4.27
CA GLU A 305 -42.37 32.62 -3.68
C GLU A 305 -42.67 32.68 -2.17
N TYR A 306 -43.57 31.81 -1.69
CA TYR A 306 -43.96 31.72 -0.29
C TYR A 306 -42.95 30.99 0.60
N ASN A 307 -42.14 30.09 0.03
CA ASN A 307 -41.21 29.25 0.80
C ASN A 307 -39.73 29.53 0.51
N MET A 308 -39.42 30.38 -0.47
CA MET A 308 -38.04 30.69 -0.84
C MET A 308 -37.27 31.44 0.26
N SER A 309 -37.98 32.12 1.16
CA SER A 309 -37.41 32.79 2.35
C SER A 309 -36.99 31.85 3.48
N ASP A 310 -37.43 30.58 3.48
CA ASP A 310 -37.18 29.64 4.58
C ASP A 310 -35.76 29.01 4.56
N GLY A 311 -34.91 29.44 3.62
CA GLY A 311 -33.54 28.93 3.47
C GLY A 311 -33.42 27.75 2.52
N PRO A 312 -32.26 27.13 2.35
CA PRO A 312 -32.10 25.97 1.46
C PRO A 312 -32.60 24.66 2.07
N TYR A 313 -32.85 23.66 1.23
CA TYR A 313 -33.09 22.28 1.67
C TYR A 313 -31.80 21.58 2.11
N ALA A 314 -30.66 21.98 1.53
CA ALA A 314 -29.37 21.38 1.82
C ALA A 314 -28.22 22.38 1.87
N LEU A 315 -27.26 22.07 2.73
CA LEU A 315 -26.02 22.82 2.91
C LEU A 315 -24.81 21.91 2.71
N ILE A 316 -23.88 22.33 1.86
CA ILE A 316 -22.60 21.67 1.61
C ILE A 316 -21.48 22.60 2.05
N LEU A 317 -20.76 22.20 3.09
CA LEU A 317 -19.60 22.89 3.64
C LEU A 317 -18.32 22.36 2.99
N ALA A 318 -17.49 23.29 2.51
CA ALA A 318 -16.15 22.98 2.02
C ALA A 318 -15.11 23.92 2.67
N PRO A 319 -13.89 23.44 2.98
CA PRO A 319 -12.85 24.24 3.64
C PRO A 319 -12.33 25.41 2.79
N THR A 320 -12.29 25.26 1.47
CA THR A 320 -11.71 26.26 0.57
C THR A 320 -12.72 26.71 -0.48
N ARG A 321 -12.53 27.95 -0.95
CA ARG A 321 -13.33 28.50 -2.05
C ARG A 321 -13.20 27.64 -3.31
N GLU A 322 -11.99 27.20 -3.64
CA GLU A 322 -11.72 26.43 -4.84
C GLU A 322 -12.49 25.10 -4.84
N LEU A 323 -12.54 24.43 -3.68
CA LEU A 323 -13.30 23.20 -3.53
C LEU A 323 -14.81 23.46 -3.58
N ALA A 324 -15.30 24.52 -2.92
CA ALA A 324 -16.71 24.90 -3.00
C ALA A 324 -17.16 25.18 -4.44
N GLN A 325 -16.34 25.88 -5.24
CA GLN A 325 -16.64 26.14 -6.65
C GLN A 325 -16.59 24.87 -7.52
N GLN A 326 -15.69 23.93 -7.22
CA GLN A 326 -15.66 22.61 -7.88
C GLN A 326 -16.96 21.85 -7.59
N ILE A 327 -17.37 21.79 -6.32
CA ILE A 327 -18.62 21.16 -5.89
C ILE A 327 -19.81 21.84 -6.54
N GLU A 328 -19.87 23.18 -6.58
CA GLU A 328 -20.94 23.93 -7.23
C GLU A 328 -21.06 23.57 -8.71
N LYS A 329 -19.94 23.58 -9.45
CA LYS A 329 -19.92 23.26 -10.88
C LYS A 329 -20.42 21.84 -11.13
N GLU A 330 -20.01 20.89 -10.30
CA GLU A 330 -20.41 19.50 -10.39
C GLU A 330 -21.86 19.29 -9.92
N ALA A 331 -22.35 20.04 -8.94
CA ALA A 331 -23.73 19.98 -8.48
C ALA A 331 -24.71 20.59 -9.49
N LYS A 332 -24.43 21.80 -10.01
CA LYS A 332 -25.24 22.47 -11.06
C LYS A 332 -25.42 21.58 -12.28
N ALA A 333 -24.35 20.88 -12.64
CA ALA A 333 -24.32 19.93 -13.72
C ALA A 333 -25.41 18.83 -13.67
N PHE A 334 -25.85 18.42 -12.48
CA PHE A 334 -26.94 17.46 -12.26
C PHE A 334 -28.22 18.11 -11.73
N ALA A 335 -28.13 19.29 -11.12
CA ALA A 335 -29.26 20.04 -10.57
C ALA A 335 -30.03 20.80 -11.65
N ASP A 336 -29.35 21.44 -12.61
CA ASP A 336 -29.98 22.25 -13.67
C ASP A 336 -30.97 21.43 -14.52
N PRO A 337 -30.66 20.18 -14.97
CA PRO A 337 -31.63 19.36 -15.70
C PRO A 337 -32.87 18.97 -14.89
N LEU A 338 -32.81 19.07 -13.56
CA LEU A 338 -33.92 18.80 -12.63
C LEU A 338 -34.66 20.08 -12.21
N GLY A 339 -34.18 21.26 -12.62
CA GLY A 339 -34.74 22.56 -12.25
C GLY A 339 -34.35 23.03 -10.83
N PHE A 340 -33.31 22.46 -10.22
CA PHE A 340 -32.87 22.85 -8.89
C PHE A 340 -31.76 23.91 -8.92
N SER A 341 -31.93 24.97 -8.14
CA SER A 341 -30.98 26.07 -8.00
C SER A 341 -29.88 25.77 -6.98
N VAL A 342 -28.62 25.95 -7.40
CA VAL A 342 -27.42 25.82 -6.56
C VAL A 342 -26.72 27.17 -6.44
N VAL A 343 -26.51 27.65 -5.21
CA VAL A 343 -25.85 28.93 -4.93
C VAL A 343 -24.56 28.69 -4.15
N CYS A 344 -23.49 29.40 -4.53
CA CYS A 344 -22.18 29.28 -3.91
C CYS A 344 -21.81 30.52 -3.08
N ILE A 345 -21.58 30.32 -1.78
CA ILE A 345 -21.25 31.36 -0.79
C ILE A 345 -19.80 31.18 -0.35
N VAL A 346 -18.92 31.95 -0.98
CA VAL A 346 -17.47 31.91 -0.75
C VAL A 346 -16.89 33.32 -0.66
N GLY A 347 -15.74 33.47 0.00
CA GLY A 347 -15.05 34.76 0.09
C GLY A 347 -14.57 35.29 -1.27
N GLY A 348 -14.40 36.60 -1.40
CA GLY A 348 -13.87 37.25 -2.62
C GLY A 348 -14.89 37.50 -3.73
N HIS A 349 -16.19 37.39 -3.44
CA HIS A 349 -17.28 37.99 -4.22
C HIS A 349 -17.95 39.08 -3.37
N SER A 350 -18.63 40.04 -4.00
CA SER A 350 -19.36 41.06 -3.23
C SER A 350 -20.53 40.42 -2.47
N LEU A 351 -20.80 40.93 -1.26
CA LEU A 351 -21.97 40.51 -0.47
C LEU A 351 -23.26 40.71 -1.26
N GLU A 352 -23.37 41.80 -2.01
CA GLU A 352 -24.55 42.16 -2.80
C GLU A 352 -24.86 41.13 -3.89
N GLN A 353 -23.85 40.64 -4.62
CA GLN A 353 -24.05 39.60 -5.65
C GLN A 353 -24.55 38.30 -5.03
N GLN A 354 -24.03 37.94 -3.85
CA GLN A 354 -24.46 36.74 -3.12
C GLN A 354 -25.87 36.89 -2.57
N ALA A 355 -26.21 38.07 -2.04
CA ALA A 355 -27.55 38.37 -1.55
C ALA A 355 -28.59 38.31 -2.67
N LEU A 356 -28.30 38.88 -3.86
CA LEU A 356 -29.18 38.81 -5.01
C LEU A 356 -29.40 37.36 -5.47
N ALA A 357 -28.35 36.55 -5.49
CA ALA A 357 -28.45 35.13 -5.84
C ALA A 357 -29.31 34.34 -4.82
N LEU A 358 -29.26 34.72 -3.54
CA LEU A 358 -30.08 34.11 -2.50
C LEU A 358 -31.55 34.55 -2.56
N GLN A 359 -31.81 35.80 -2.96
CA GLN A 359 -33.18 36.32 -3.16
C GLN A 359 -33.95 35.55 -4.24
N ALA A 360 -33.26 35.01 -5.25
CA ALA A 360 -33.87 34.17 -6.28
C ALA A 360 -34.30 32.77 -5.78
N GLY A 361 -33.98 32.42 -4.52
CA GLY A 361 -34.27 31.11 -3.94
C GLY A 361 -33.22 30.05 -4.28
N ALA A 362 -32.67 29.42 -3.26
CA ALA A 362 -31.66 28.36 -3.40
C ALA A 362 -32.18 27.03 -2.86
N HIS A 363 -32.14 25.96 -3.66
CA HIS A 363 -32.39 24.61 -3.15
C HIS A 363 -31.18 24.09 -2.36
N ILE A 364 -29.98 24.34 -2.92
CA ILE A 364 -28.70 23.90 -2.37
C ILE A 364 -27.78 25.11 -2.19
N ILE A 365 -27.19 25.24 -1.01
CA ILE A 365 -26.09 26.17 -0.76
C ILE A 365 -24.78 25.39 -0.62
N VAL A 366 -23.76 25.81 -1.37
CA VAL A 366 -22.38 25.36 -1.21
C VAL A 366 -21.57 26.51 -0.64
N GLY A 367 -20.80 26.33 0.43
CA GLY A 367 -20.06 27.46 0.98
C GLY A 367 -18.93 27.14 1.94
N THR A 368 -18.11 28.17 2.18
CA THR A 368 -17.01 28.11 3.14
C THR A 368 -17.47 28.55 4.54
N PRO A 369 -17.03 27.89 5.63
CA PRO A 369 -17.54 28.15 6.98
C PRO A 369 -17.50 29.62 7.40
N GLY A 370 -16.35 30.29 7.25
CA GLY A 370 -16.22 31.70 7.67
C GLY A 370 -17.24 32.61 6.97
N ARG A 371 -17.38 32.47 5.64
CA ARG A 371 -18.31 33.29 4.87
C ARG A 371 -19.78 33.02 5.19
N LEU A 372 -20.12 31.75 5.45
CA LEU A 372 -21.47 31.38 5.83
C LEU A 372 -21.86 31.93 7.20
N VAL A 373 -20.93 31.97 8.15
CA VAL A 373 -21.15 32.62 9.45
C VAL A 373 -21.46 34.11 9.25
N ASP A 374 -20.69 34.82 8.43
CA ASP A 374 -21.00 36.23 8.11
C ASP A 374 -22.41 36.40 7.54
N CYS A 375 -22.84 35.50 6.65
CA CYS A 375 -24.18 35.54 6.06
C CYS A 375 -25.29 35.24 7.08
N ILE A 376 -25.05 34.36 8.05
CA ILE A 376 -25.99 34.07 9.14
C ILE A 376 -26.08 35.27 10.10
N GLU A 377 -24.94 35.84 10.51
CA GLU A 377 -24.87 36.95 11.46
C GLU A 377 -25.53 38.22 10.91
N ASN A 378 -25.40 38.47 9.59
CA ASN A 378 -26.08 39.57 8.91
C ASN A 378 -27.51 39.23 8.44
N GLN A 379 -28.04 38.05 8.79
CA GLN A 379 -29.38 37.58 8.40
C GLN A 379 -29.64 37.56 6.87
N PHE A 380 -28.60 37.39 6.05
CA PHE A 380 -28.76 37.19 4.61
C PHE A 380 -29.32 35.81 4.26
N VAL A 381 -29.14 34.83 5.14
CA VAL A 381 -29.63 33.47 4.98
C VAL A 381 -30.10 32.90 6.32
N VAL A 382 -31.19 32.14 6.28
CA VAL A 382 -31.68 31.32 7.38
C VAL A 382 -31.64 29.85 6.99
N PHE A 383 -31.63 28.94 7.95
CA PHE A 383 -31.49 27.49 7.69
C PHE A 383 -32.66 26.66 8.25
N HIS A 384 -33.84 27.26 8.42
CA HIS A 384 -34.97 26.64 9.13
C HIS A 384 -35.41 25.28 8.56
N ARG A 385 -35.30 25.07 7.24
CA ARG A 385 -35.65 23.80 6.59
C ARG A 385 -34.47 22.95 6.11
N CYS A 386 -33.25 23.30 6.51
CA CYS A 386 -32.04 22.62 6.04
C CYS A 386 -31.83 21.30 6.78
N SER A 387 -32.48 20.24 6.30
CA SER A 387 -32.44 18.90 6.89
C SER A 387 -31.40 17.97 6.25
N TYR A 388 -30.56 18.49 5.36
CA TYR A 388 -29.46 17.76 4.75
C TYR A 388 -28.15 18.55 4.83
N LEU A 389 -27.17 18.00 5.54
CA LEU A 389 -25.87 18.64 5.74
C LEU A 389 -24.74 17.75 5.20
N VAL A 390 -23.85 18.35 4.42
CA VAL A 390 -22.60 17.72 3.97
C VAL A 390 -21.41 18.53 4.46
N MET A 391 -20.41 17.86 5.03
CA MET A 391 -19.11 18.42 5.39
C MET A 391 -18.05 17.71 4.56
N ASP A 392 -17.57 18.32 3.48
CA ASP A 392 -16.46 17.77 2.69
C ASP A 392 -15.11 18.29 3.19
N GLU A 393 -14.11 17.42 3.18
CA GLU A 393 -12.77 17.64 3.74
C GLU A 393 -12.80 18.19 5.19
N ALA A 394 -13.53 17.50 6.07
CA ALA A 394 -13.70 17.90 7.46
C ALA A 394 -12.39 18.01 8.26
N ASP A 395 -11.42 17.14 7.99
CA ASP A 395 -10.06 17.25 8.52
C ASP A 395 -9.40 18.59 8.17
N ARG A 396 -9.52 19.03 6.91
CA ARG A 396 -8.99 20.32 6.48
C ARG A 396 -9.69 21.51 7.12
N MET A 397 -11.00 21.43 7.36
CA MET A 397 -11.70 22.48 8.09
C MET A 397 -11.11 22.69 9.49
N ILE A 398 -10.75 21.59 10.18
CA ILE A 398 -10.12 21.65 11.50
C ILE A 398 -8.69 22.19 11.40
N ASP A 399 -7.88 21.72 10.44
CA ASP A 399 -6.52 22.20 10.22
C ASP A 399 -6.47 23.72 9.99
N MET A 400 -7.47 24.26 9.30
CA MET A 400 -7.60 25.69 9.01
C MET A 400 -8.20 26.49 10.17
N GLY A 401 -8.56 25.85 11.29
CA GLY A 401 -9.14 26.51 12.44
C GLY A 401 -10.62 26.86 12.31
N PHE A 402 -11.35 26.25 11.38
CA PHE A 402 -12.79 26.50 11.19
C PHE A 402 -13.69 25.75 12.17
N GLU A 403 -13.15 25.15 13.24
CA GLU A 403 -13.94 24.42 14.24
C GLU A 403 -15.03 25.31 14.87
N GLU A 404 -14.70 26.54 15.26
CA GLU A 404 -15.68 27.47 15.83
C GLU A 404 -16.73 27.93 14.81
N PRO A 405 -16.36 28.41 13.60
CA PRO A 405 -17.33 28.72 12.55
C PRO A 405 -18.27 27.56 12.20
N VAL A 406 -17.74 26.34 12.09
CA VAL A 406 -18.55 25.14 11.84
C VAL A 406 -19.52 24.92 12.99
N ASN A 407 -19.07 24.99 14.24
CA ASN A 407 -19.96 24.87 15.40
C ASN A 407 -21.11 25.90 15.38
N ARG A 408 -20.85 27.15 14.98
CA ARG A 408 -21.88 28.21 14.85
C ARG A 408 -22.89 27.91 13.74
N ILE A 409 -22.44 27.48 12.57
CA ILE A 409 -23.34 27.06 11.47
C ILE A 409 -24.23 25.91 11.93
N LEU A 410 -23.64 24.93 12.61
CA LEU A 410 -24.36 23.76 13.09
C LEU A 410 -25.41 24.08 14.16
N SER A 411 -25.21 25.15 14.93
CA SER A 411 -26.23 25.65 15.87
C SER A 411 -27.38 26.41 15.20
N ALA A 412 -27.17 26.93 13.98
CA ALA A 412 -28.22 27.57 13.19
C ALA A 412 -29.08 26.56 12.41
N LEU A 413 -28.62 25.31 12.27
CA LEU A 413 -29.35 24.24 11.60
C LEU A 413 -30.38 23.60 12.55
N PRO A 414 -31.49 23.03 12.02
CA PRO A 414 -32.48 22.30 12.79
C PRO A 414 -31.83 21.17 13.60
N SER A 415 -32.38 20.88 14.78
CA SER A 415 -31.83 19.86 15.67
C SER A 415 -31.80 18.49 14.99
N THR A 416 -30.84 17.66 15.39
CA THR A 416 -30.77 16.29 14.88
C THR A 416 -31.82 15.39 15.55
N GLU A 417 -32.47 15.86 16.61
CA GLU A 417 -33.48 15.11 17.38
C GLU A 417 -34.74 14.95 16.55
N ARG A 418 -35.13 13.68 16.30
CA ARG A 418 -36.46 13.38 15.81
C ARG A 418 -37.43 13.90 16.86
N THR A 419 -38.35 14.80 16.50
CA THR A 419 -39.50 15.05 17.37
C THR A 419 -40.10 13.69 17.70
N ALA A 420 -40.31 13.42 18.98
CA ALA A 420 -40.96 12.19 19.43
C ALA A 420 -42.22 11.99 18.58
N ASP A 421 -42.48 10.75 18.17
CA ASP A 421 -43.79 10.39 17.63
C ASP A 421 -44.83 10.95 18.61
N PRO A 422 -45.87 11.69 18.17
CA PRO A 422 -46.93 12.06 19.08
C PRO A 422 -47.47 10.75 19.66
N GLU A 423 -47.25 10.54 20.96
CA GLU A 423 -48.11 9.67 21.75
C GLU A 423 -49.53 10.21 21.52
N ASP A 424 -50.43 9.33 21.11
CA ASP A 424 -51.83 9.59 20.74
C ASP A 424 -52.07 9.70 19.22
N GLY A 425 -52.75 8.67 18.70
CA GLY A 425 -53.08 8.42 17.30
C GLY A 425 -53.97 9.45 16.62
N VAL A 426 -53.48 10.67 16.47
CA VAL A 426 -54.08 11.69 15.60
C VAL A 426 -53.52 11.50 14.19
N ASN A 427 -54.32 10.88 13.31
CA ASN A 427 -54.09 10.87 11.87
C ASN A 427 -54.27 12.31 11.32
N LEU A 428 -53.21 13.11 11.41
CA LEU A 428 -53.14 14.42 10.75
C LEU A 428 -52.98 14.24 9.23
N PRO A 429 -53.60 15.11 8.40
CA PRO A 429 -53.43 15.08 6.94
C PRO A 429 -52.00 15.50 6.57
N GLY A 430 -51.08 14.54 6.58
CA GLY A 430 -49.63 14.72 6.39
C GLY A 430 -48.82 13.42 6.60
N TRP A 431 -49.43 12.39 7.20
CA TRP A 431 -48.81 11.09 7.48
C TRP A 431 -48.52 10.21 6.25
N ASN A 432 -48.97 10.60 5.04
CA ASN A 432 -48.60 9.95 3.77
C ASN A 432 -47.37 10.59 3.08
N MET A 433 -46.72 11.59 3.69
CA MET A 433 -45.57 12.29 3.10
C MET A 433 -44.23 11.56 3.37
N PRO A 434 -43.18 11.79 2.56
CA PRO A 434 -41.85 11.24 2.80
C PRO A 434 -41.29 11.63 4.18
N PRO A 435 -40.41 10.82 4.82
CA PRO A 435 -39.81 11.13 6.12
C PRO A 435 -39.16 12.53 6.18
N ALA A 436 -38.68 13.00 5.04
CA ALA A 436 -38.12 14.33 4.79
C ALA A 436 -39.05 15.50 5.16
N VAL A 437 -40.38 15.31 5.05
CA VAL A 437 -41.42 16.32 5.28
C VAL A 437 -42.05 16.17 6.68
N ARG A 438 -41.86 15.01 7.35
CA ARG A 438 -42.46 14.69 8.67
C ARG A 438 -41.64 15.18 9.87
N GLY A 439 -40.86 16.25 9.75
CA GLY A 439 -39.92 16.62 10.83
C GLY A 439 -38.86 15.53 11.06
N GLY A 440 -38.46 14.82 9.99
CA GLY A 440 -37.39 13.83 10.05
C GLY A 440 -36.08 14.44 10.52
N ALA A 441 -35.34 13.69 11.34
CA ALA A 441 -34.02 14.08 11.81
C ALA A 441 -33.11 14.48 10.63
N ARG A 442 -32.35 15.57 10.82
CA ARG A 442 -31.36 16.04 9.85
C ARG A 442 -30.37 14.93 9.50
N GLN A 443 -30.24 14.62 8.21
CA GLN A 443 -29.21 13.71 7.72
C GLN A 443 -27.89 14.47 7.57
N THR A 444 -26.82 13.93 8.16
CA THR A 444 -25.48 14.52 8.12
C THR A 444 -24.47 13.58 7.48
N MET A 445 -23.73 14.10 6.51
CA MET A 445 -22.63 13.38 5.86
C MET A 445 -21.32 14.11 6.08
N MET A 446 -20.28 13.37 6.42
CA MET A 446 -18.94 13.88 6.63
C MET A 446 -17.99 13.12 5.71
N PHE A 447 -17.27 13.84 4.86
CA PHE A 447 -16.23 13.28 4.01
C PHE A 447 -14.86 13.80 4.45
N THR A 448 -13.92 12.89 4.65
CA THR A 448 -12.60 13.23 5.19
C THR A 448 -11.53 12.31 4.57
N ALA A 449 -10.27 12.75 4.52
CA ALA A 449 -9.19 11.85 4.14
C ALA A 449 -8.72 11.04 5.36
N THR A 450 -8.84 11.60 6.56
CA THR A 450 -8.32 11.03 7.81
C THR A 450 -9.33 11.08 8.95
N MET A 451 -9.26 10.11 9.87
CA MET A 451 -10.04 10.07 11.12
C MET A 451 -9.15 10.45 12.29
N SER A 452 -8.87 11.75 12.44
CA SER A 452 -8.16 12.25 13.62
C SER A 452 -9.11 12.36 14.83
N PRO A 453 -8.61 12.34 16.08
CA PRO A 453 -9.45 12.48 17.26
C PRO A 453 -10.30 13.76 17.29
N ARG A 454 -9.83 14.83 16.61
CA ARG A 454 -10.60 16.08 16.46
C ARG A 454 -11.78 15.91 15.51
N VAL A 455 -11.59 15.24 14.38
CA VAL A 455 -12.67 14.92 13.43
C VAL A 455 -13.69 13.99 14.10
N GLU A 456 -13.22 12.99 14.85
CA GLU A 456 -14.09 12.10 15.63
C GLU A 456 -14.94 12.85 16.64
N LYS A 457 -14.39 13.87 17.32
CA LYS A 457 -15.14 14.70 18.26
C LYS A 457 -16.25 15.49 17.57
N ILE A 458 -16.00 16.05 16.37
CA ILE A 458 -17.03 16.75 15.59
C ILE A 458 -18.09 15.74 15.13
N ALA A 459 -17.68 14.58 14.62
CA ALA A 459 -18.60 13.54 14.19
C ALA A 459 -19.50 13.06 15.34
N ALA A 460 -18.93 12.78 16.51
CA ALA A 460 -19.65 12.34 17.69
C ALA A 460 -20.64 13.38 18.22
N LYS A 461 -20.32 14.68 18.07
CA LYS A 461 -21.18 15.77 18.52
C LYS A 461 -22.38 16.00 17.59
N TYR A 462 -22.21 15.79 16.28
CA TYR A 462 -23.17 16.27 15.27
C TYR A 462 -23.84 15.19 14.43
N MET A 463 -23.34 13.95 14.48
CA MET A 463 -23.86 12.82 13.71
C MET A 463 -24.45 11.76 14.63
N ARG A 464 -25.42 10.99 14.11
CA ARG A 464 -26.14 9.96 14.85
C ARG A 464 -25.87 8.58 14.28
N GLN A 465 -25.20 7.74 15.08
CA GLN A 465 -24.83 6.37 14.71
C GLN A 465 -24.40 6.26 13.23
N PRO A 466 -23.41 7.05 12.80
CA PRO A 466 -23.07 7.15 11.39
C PRO A 466 -22.49 5.84 10.86
N ALA A 467 -22.80 5.54 9.61
CA ALA A 467 -22.11 4.51 8.86
C ALA A 467 -20.73 5.02 8.46
N VAL A 468 -19.65 4.33 8.83
CA VAL A 468 -18.30 4.68 8.39
C VAL A 468 -17.95 3.85 7.18
N VAL A 469 -17.70 4.52 6.05
CA VAL A 469 -17.25 3.91 4.81
C VAL A 469 -15.83 4.35 4.56
N THR A 470 -14.89 3.41 4.56
CA THR A 470 -13.47 3.66 4.29
C THR A 470 -13.10 3.03 2.95
N ILE A 471 -12.51 3.82 2.05
CA ILE A 471 -12.06 3.37 0.74
C ILE A 471 -10.54 3.34 0.72
N GLY A 472 -10.01 2.15 0.46
CA GLY A 472 -8.59 1.85 0.50
C GLY A 472 -8.03 1.89 1.93
N SER A 473 -6.76 1.54 2.05
CA SER A 473 -5.99 1.78 3.26
C SER A 473 -5.66 3.27 3.33
N SER A 474 -5.76 3.89 4.51
CA SER A 474 -5.38 5.30 4.74
C SER A 474 -3.96 5.62 4.26
N ASP A 475 -3.11 4.60 4.15
CA ASP A 475 -1.71 4.69 3.74
C ASP A 475 -1.49 4.49 2.21
N GLU A 476 -2.50 4.15 1.40
CA GLU A 476 -2.30 3.72 -0.01
C GLU A 476 -1.67 4.75 -0.96
N ALA A 477 -1.64 6.05 -0.60
CA ALA A 477 -0.98 7.06 -1.44
C ALA A 477 0.55 6.89 -1.40
N VAL A 478 1.04 6.25 -0.33
CA VAL A 478 2.42 5.86 -0.11
C VAL A 478 2.77 4.61 -0.92
N ASP A 479 1.76 3.82 -1.31
CA ASP A 479 1.97 2.54 -1.99
C ASP A 479 2.23 2.68 -3.49
N THR A 480 1.64 3.69 -4.13
CA THR A 480 1.80 3.95 -5.58
C THR A 480 2.88 4.99 -5.90
N VAL A 481 3.34 5.74 -4.91
CA VAL A 481 4.29 6.84 -5.10
C VAL A 481 5.67 6.44 -4.61
N GLU A 482 6.63 6.42 -5.54
CA GLU A 482 8.05 6.27 -5.25
C GLU A 482 8.58 7.52 -4.55
N GLN A 483 9.01 7.38 -3.32
CA GLN A 483 9.51 8.47 -2.49
C GLN A 483 11.03 8.43 -2.44
N ARG A 484 11.66 9.50 -2.90
CA ARG A 484 13.11 9.72 -2.86
C ARG A 484 13.41 10.87 -1.92
N VAL A 485 14.39 10.67 -1.05
CA VAL A 485 14.77 11.65 -0.03
C VAL A 485 16.25 11.97 -0.17
N GLU A 486 16.58 13.26 -0.22
CA GLU A 486 17.95 13.75 -0.36
C GLU A 486 18.25 14.76 0.77
N PHE A 487 19.33 14.53 1.52
CA PHE A 487 19.80 15.48 2.54
C PHE A 487 20.60 16.61 1.89
N ILE A 488 20.00 17.79 1.79
CA ILE A 488 20.61 18.97 1.17
C ILE A 488 20.46 20.15 2.11
N ALA A 489 21.56 20.48 2.78
CA ALA A 489 21.65 21.64 3.65
C ALA A 489 21.83 22.93 2.83
N GLY A 490 20.91 23.87 3.00
CA GLY A 490 20.97 25.22 2.43
C GLY A 490 20.18 25.40 1.13
N GLU A 491 19.45 26.51 1.03
CA GLU A 491 18.53 26.79 -0.08
C GLU A 491 19.23 26.92 -1.44
N ALA A 492 20.44 27.50 -1.48
CA ALA A 492 21.20 27.63 -2.73
C ALA A 492 21.57 26.27 -3.34
N LYS A 493 21.95 25.29 -2.51
CA LYS A 493 22.23 23.93 -2.96
C LYS A 493 20.97 23.22 -3.43
N ARG A 494 19.84 23.42 -2.74
CA ARG A 494 18.53 22.91 -3.16
C ARG A 494 18.11 23.47 -4.51
N LEU A 495 18.36 24.76 -4.78
CA LEU A 495 18.07 25.38 -6.07
C LEU A 495 18.93 24.80 -7.21
N ASN A 496 20.22 24.57 -6.97
CA ASN A 496 21.08 23.93 -7.97
C ASN A 496 20.60 22.50 -8.26
N ARG A 497 20.32 21.72 -7.23
CA ARG A 497 19.81 20.36 -7.38
C ARG A 497 18.45 20.33 -8.08
N LEU A 498 17.56 21.28 -7.78
CA LEU A 498 16.30 21.44 -8.48
C LEU A 498 16.52 21.69 -9.97
N GLY A 499 17.50 22.53 -10.33
CA GLY A 499 17.90 22.75 -11.72
C GLY A 499 18.38 21.47 -12.40
N ASP A 500 19.18 20.65 -11.72
CA ASP A 500 19.67 19.36 -12.25
C ASP A 500 18.52 18.38 -12.52
N ILE A 501 17.55 18.30 -11.59
CA ILE A 501 16.37 17.43 -11.73
C ILE A 501 15.47 17.90 -12.88
N LEU A 502 15.25 19.21 -12.99
CA LEU A 502 14.43 19.78 -14.07
C LEU A 502 15.11 19.61 -15.43
N SER A 503 16.44 19.62 -15.49
CA SER A 503 17.19 19.45 -16.73
C SER A 503 17.14 18.03 -17.32
N ASP A 504 16.59 17.05 -16.58
CA ASP A 504 16.43 15.69 -17.06
C ASP A 504 15.41 15.63 -18.23
N PRO A 505 15.82 15.21 -19.44
CA PRO A 505 14.93 15.17 -20.61
C PRO A 505 13.82 14.11 -20.52
N SER A 506 13.85 13.21 -19.53
CA SER A 506 12.80 12.21 -19.29
C SER A 506 11.58 12.77 -18.53
N LEU A 507 11.66 14.00 -18.04
CA LEU A 507 10.61 14.62 -17.23
C LEU A 507 9.35 14.92 -18.07
N LYS A 508 8.19 14.47 -17.60
CA LYS A 508 6.90 14.81 -18.20
C LYS A 508 6.27 15.97 -17.43
N SER A 509 5.85 17.05 -18.09
CA SER A 509 5.04 18.10 -17.45
C SER A 509 3.60 17.61 -17.23
N PRO A 510 2.86 18.15 -16.23
CA PRO A 510 3.26 19.17 -15.26
C PRO A 510 4.00 18.62 -14.03
N VAL A 511 4.85 19.45 -13.42
CA VAL A 511 5.59 19.18 -12.17
C VAL A 511 5.10 20.15 -11.09
N ILE A 512 4.97 19.69 -9.84
CA ILE A 512 4.65 20.56 -8.70
C ILE A 512 5.85 20.67 -7.75
N VAL A 513 6.24 21.90 -7.45
CA VAL A 513 7.28 22.22 -6.46
C VAL A 513 6.62 22.84 -5.22
N PHE A 514 6.75 22.17 -4.07
CA PHE A 514 6.20 22.65 -2.81
C PHE A 514 7.23 23.40 -1.97
N VAL A 515 6.81 24.55 -1.45
CA VAL A 515 7.57 25.40 -0.52
C VAL A 515 6.71 25.77 0.69
N ASN A 516 7.32 26.03 1.84
CA ASN A 516 6.54 26.31 3.06
C ASN A 516 6.07 27.78 3.10
N VAL A 517 6.89 28.72 2.61
CA VAL A 517 6.69 30.17 2.77
C VAL A 517 6.41 30.87 1.45
N LYS A 518 5.47 31.83 1.44
CA LYS A 518 5.04 32.58 0.24
C LYS A 518 6.16 33.37 -0.45
N HIS A 519 7.07 34.00 0.31
CA HIS A 519 8.18 34.76 -0.28
C HIS A 519 9.16 33.85 -1.03
N ASN A 520 9.41 32.65 -0.50
CA ASN A 520 10.27 31.66 -1.13
C ASN A 520 9.65 31.12 -2.44
N CYS A 521 8.32 31.00 -2.49
CA CYS A 521 7.58 30.60 -3.69
C CYS A 521 7.90 31.49 -4.89
N ASP A 522 7.84 32.82 -4.73
CA ASP A 522 8.16 33.75 -5.81
C ASP A 522 9.66 33.75 -6.15
N ALA A 523 10.55 33.56 -5.16
CA ALA A 523 11.99 33.49 -5.38
C ALA A 523 12.39 32.24 -6.19
N VAL A 524 11.90 31.06 -5.80
CA VAL A 524 12.11 29.78 -6.48
C VAL A 524 11.53 29.84 -7.89
N ALA A 525 10.31 30.35 -8.06
CA ALA A 525 9.71 30.47 -9.39
C ALA A 525 10.48 31.40 -10.33
N LYS A 526 11.04 32.51 -9.82
CA LYS A 526 11.95 33.39 -10.59
C LYS A 526 13.26 32.69 -10.95
N ALA A 527 13.78 31.82 -10.10
CA ALA A 527 14.98 31.04 -10.41
C ALA A 527 14.69 30.03 -11.53
N ILE A 528 13.59 29.29 -11.44
CA ILE A 528 13.19 28.31 -12.45
C ILE A 528 12.87 28.98 -13.81
N ARG A 529 12.25 30.16 -13.82
CA ARG A 529 12.06 30.95 -15.06
C ARG A 529 13.38 31.36 -15.71
N ARG A 530 14.37 31.73 -14.90
CA ARG A 530 15.73 32.04 -15.41
C ARG A 530 16.42 30.82 -16.02
N MET A 531 16.05 29.61 -15.59
CA MET A 531 16.51 28.35 -16.18
C MET A 531 15.77 27.98 -17.48
N GLY A 532 14.82 28.81 -17.94
CA GLY A 532 14.12 28.63 -19.23
C GLY A 532 12.78 27.88 -19.16
N TRP A 533 12.28 27.59 -17.97
CA TRP A 533 11.03 26.84 -17.78
C TRP A 533 9.81 27.75 -17.58
N ASN A 534 8.66 27.37 -18.13
CA ASN A 534 7.40 28.07 -17.88
C ASN A 534 6.88 27.73 -16.48
N THR A 535 6.82 28.73 -15.61
CA THR A 535 6.35 28.54 -14.23
C THR A 535 5.17 29.40 -13.85
N ALA A 536 4.29 28.84 -13.04
CA ALA A 536 3.23 29.58 -12.35
C ALA A 536 3.44 29.48 -10.84
N THR A 537 3.02 30.52 -10.10
CA THR A 537 3.09 30.54 -8.63
C THR A 537 1.71 30.53 -8.01
N LEU A 538 1.55 29.75 -6.94
CA LEU A 538 0.31 29.64 -6.20
C LEU A 538 0.56 29.73 -4.69
N HIS A 539 0.19 30.86 -4.09
CA HIS A 539 0.30 31.11 -2.65
C HIS A 539 -0.76 32.13 -2.22
N SER A 540 -0.93 32.31 -0.90
CA SER A 540 -1.96 33.19 -0.31
C SER A 540 -1.82 34.68 -0.63
N GLY A 541 -0.70 35.11 -1.22
CA GLY A 541 -0.47 36.50 -1.63
C GLY A 541 -0.93 36.81 -3.06
N LYS A 542 -1.35 35.80 -3.83
CA LYS A 542 -1.89 36.01 -5.19
C LYS A 542 -3.34 36.40 -5.11
N THR A 543 -3.75 37.33 -5.97
CA THR A 543 -5.17 37.64 -6.14
C THR A 543 -5.91 36.43 -6.69
N GLN A 544 -7.21 36.36 -6.44
CA GLN A 544 -8.00 35.19 -6.87
C GLN A 544 -7.99 35.00 -8.39
N GLN A 545 -8.09 36.09 -9.16
CA GLN A 545 -7.99 36.03 -10.62
C GLN A 545 -6.64 35.45 -11.07
N GLN A 546 -5.54 35.80 -10.40
CA GLN A 546 -4.22 35.23 -10.68
C GLN A 546 -4.14 33.74 -10.32
N ARG A 547 -4.79 33.32 -9.22
CA ARG A 547 -4.87 31.90 -8.84
C ARG A 547 -5.62 31.11 -9.91
N GLU A 548 -6.82 31.55 -10.30
CA GLU A 548 -7.64 30.89 -11.32
C GLU A 548 -6.93 30.83 -12.68
N ALA A 549 -6.24 31.90 -13.09
CA ALA A 549 -5.42 31.93 -14.30
C ALA A 549 -4.26 30.92 -14.24
N ALA A 550 -3.51 30.88 -13.13
CA ALA A 550 -2.41 29.93 -12.95
C ALA A 550 -2.88 28.46 -13.01
N LEU A 551 -4.06 28.17 -12.44
CA LEU A 551 -4.66 26.84 -12.49
C LEU A 551 -5.14 26.45 -13.88
N LYS A 552 -5.74 27.40 -14.60
CA LYS A 552 -6.16 27.22 -15.99
C LYS A 552 -4.95 26.93 -16.87
N ASP A 553 -3.88 27.69 -16.72
CA ASP A 553 -2.65 27.55 -17.50
C ASP A 553 -1.94 26.22 -17.21
N ALA A 554 -1.95 25.76 -15.95
CA ALA A 554 -1.44 24.43 -15.58
C ALA A 554 -2.28 23.29 -16.17
N ARG A 555 -3.61 23.44 -16.20
CA ARG A 555 -4.53 22.43 -16.77
C ARG A 555 -4.42 22.32 -18.29
N GLU A 556 -4.22 23.43 -18.96
CA GLU A 556 -4.06 23.48 -20.42
C GLU A 556 -2.64 23.14 -20.90
N GLY A 557 -1.72 22.80 -19.98
CA GLY A 557 -0.34 22.43 -20.31
C GLY A 557 0.53 23.61 -20.75
N ARG A 558 0.10 24.85 -20.48
CA ARG A 558 0.89 26.07 -20.77
C ARG A 558 1.95 26.34 -19.70
N THR A 559 1.85 25.68 -18.54
CA THR A 559 2.82 25.75 -17.45
C THR A 559 3.48 24.39 -17.24
N ASP A 560 4.80 24.35 -17.25
CA ASP A 560 5.57 23.12 -17.01
C ASP A 560 5.76 22.86 -15.52
N VAL A 561 6.02 23.91 -14.74
CA VAL A 561 6.31 23.81 -13.30
C VAL A 561 5.41 24.74 -12.48
N LEU A 562 4.61 24.15 -11.59
CA LEU A 562 3.78 24.89 -10.64
C LEU A 562 4.47 24.95 -9.28
N VAL A 563 4.84 26.15 -8.83
CA VAL A 563 5.41 26.36 -7.49
C VAL A 563 4.28 26.76 -6.53
N ALA A 564 4.07 25.99 -5.46
CA ALA A 564 2.93 26.17 -4.56
C ALA A 564 3.30 26.06 -3.07
N THR A 565 2.53 26.76 -2.22
CA THR A 565 2.55 26.54 -0.75
C THR A 565 1.47 25.55 -0.32
N ASP A 566 1.58 24.93 0.85
CA ASP A 566 0.59 23.96 1.37
C ASP A 566 -0.85 24.47 1.33
N LEU A 567 -1.06 25.70 1.79
CA LEU A 567 -2.39 26.30 1.89
C LEU A 567 -3.04 26.49 0.51
N ALA A 568 -2.24 26.84 -0.49
CA ALA A 568 -2.73 27.06 -1.85
C ALA A 568 -2.74 25.76 -2.68
N GLY A 569 -1.88 24.81 -2.33
CA GLY A 569 -1.69 23.46 -2.88
C GLY A 569 -2.83 22.47 -2.62
N ARG A 570 -3.53 22.68 -1.49
CA ARG A 570 -4.64 21.83 -1.05
C ARG A 570 -5.91 22.16 -1.85
N GLY A 571 -6.55 21.14 -2.43
CA GLY A 571 -7.78 21.30 -3.22
C GLY A 571 -7.55 21.71 -4.68
N ILE A 572 -6.29 21.83 -5.13
CA ILE A 572 -6.03 22.05 -6.54
C ILE A 572 -6.32 20.77 -7.33
N ASP A 573 -7.25 20.89 -8.27
CA ASP A 573 -7.55 19.90 -9.30
C ASP A 573 -6.65 20.13 -10.53
N VAL A 574 -5.36 19.79 -10.36
CA VAL A 574 -4.38 19.70 -11.47
C VAL A 574 -4.40 18.25 -11.97
N PRO A 575 -4.39 18.00 -13.30
CA PRO A 575 -4.25 16.66 -13.86
C PRO A 575 -3.01 15.93 -13.30
N ASP A 576 -3.08 14.59 -13.26
CA ASP A 576 -2.06 13.71 -12.69
C ASP A 576 -0.63 14.18 -12.98
N VAL A 577 0.01 14.69 -11.93
CA VAL A 577 1.37 15.25 -11.97
C VAL A 577 2.35 14.07 -12.02
N SER A 578 3.37 14.15 -12.87
CA SER A 578 4.38 13.08 -12.98
C SER A 578 5.33 13.05 -11.79
N LEU A 579 5.75 14.24 -11.34
CA LEU A 579 6.76 14.45 -10.32
C LEU A 579 6.31 15.53 -9.33
N VAL A 580 6.39 15.20 -8.04
CA VAL A 580 6.25 16.17 -6.95
C VAL A 580 7.63 16.41 -6.33
N ILE A 581 8.02 17.67 -6.20
CA ILE A 581 9.28 18.05 -5.54
C ILE A 581 8.95 18.84 -4.29
N ASN A 582 9.29 18.29 -3.12
CA ASN A 582 9.25 19.02 -1.86
C ASN A 582 10.57 19.78 -1.69
N PHE A 583 10.60 21.04 -2.11
CA PHE A 583 11.78 21.90 -1.96
C PHE A 583 12.07 22.20 -0.48
N ASN A 584 11.01 22.34 0.33
CA ASN A 584 11.07 22.28 1.78
C ASN A 584 10.21 21.10 2.24
N MET A 585 10.65 20.36 3.25
CA MET A 585 9.81 19.35 3.89
C MET A 585 8.59 19.99 4.56
N ALA A 586 7.47 19.26 4.58
CA ALA A 586 6.24 19.75 5.20
C ALA A 586 6.36 19.73 6.73
N ASN A 587 5.67 20.66 7.41
CA ASN A 587 5.71 20.77 8.87
C ASN A 587 5.03 19.58 9.60
N THR A 588 4.17 18.83 8.90
CA THR A 588 3.52 17.63 9.45
C THR A 588 3.51 16.52 8.41
N ILE A 589 3.47 15.27 8.87
CA ILE A 589 3.46 14.11 7.98
C ILE A 589 2.18 14.03 7.15
N GLU A 590 1.04 14.47 7.68
CA GLU A 590 -0.24 14.50 6.95
C GLU A 590 -0.17 15.50 5.79
N SER A 591 0.47 16.65 6.02
CA SER A 591 0.74 17.64 4.98
C SER A 591 1.62 17.05 3.87
N TYR A 592 2.66 16.31 4.25
CA TYR A 592 3.52 15.59 3.31
C TYR A 592 2.75 14.55 2.48
N THR A 593 1.92 13.72 3.10
CA THR A 593 1.04 12.77 2.39
C THR A 593 0.15 13.46 1.37
N HIS A 594 -0.40 14.64 1.70
CA HIS A 594 -1.22 15.43 0.79
C HIS A 594 -0.44 16.03 -0.39
N ARG A 595 0.84 16.35 -0.21
CA ARG A 595 1.73 16.83 -1.28
C ARG A 595 2.06 15.70 -2.25
N ILE A 596 2.54 14.57 -1.74
CA ILE A 596 2.89 13.42 -2.60
C ILE A 596 1.65 12.82 -3.28
N GLY A 597 0.48 12.89 -2.63
CA GLY A 597 -0.80 12.50 -3.23
C GLY A 597 -1.30 13.42 -4.37
N ARG A 598 -0.50 14.41 -4.81
CA ARG A 598 -0.72 15.11 -6.09
C ARG A 598 -0.22 14.32 -7.29
N THR A 599 0.68 13.36 -7.06
CA THR A 599 1.05 12.34 -8.04
C THR A 599 0.45 10.99 -7.65
N GLY A 600 0.55 10.00 -8.56
CA GLY A 600 0.14 8.62 -8.31
C GLY A 600 -1.35 8.38 -8.07
N ARG A 601 -2.23 9.24 -8.62
CA ARG A 601 -3.69 9.08 -8.57
C ARG A 601 -4.17 8.03 -9.57
N ALA A 602 -5.31 7.41 -9.27
CA ALA A 602 -5.97 6.42 -10.14
C ALA A 602 -5.09 5.25 -10.62
N GLY A 603 -4.17 4.77 -9.77
CA GLY A 603 -3.36 3.57 -10.02
C GLY A 603 -2.11 3.80 -10.89
N LYS A 604 -1.80 5.05 -11.29
CA LYS A 604 -0.52 5.37 -11.92
C LYS A 604 0.60 5.42 -10.88
N SER A 605 1.81 5.06 -11.26
CA SER A 605 3.00 5.26 -10.44
C SER A 605 3.44 6.72 -10.50
N GLY A 606 3.68 7.33 -9.35
CA GLY A 606 4.19 8.69 -9.22
C GLY A 606 5.57 8.73 -8.59
N VAL A 607 6.32 9.81 -8.79
CA VAL A 607 7.59 10.03 -8.07
C VAL A 607 7.49 11.29 -7.21
N ALA A 608 7.98 11.22 -5.98
CA ALA A 608 8.10 12.34 -5.08
C ALA A 608 9.54 12.49 -4.57
N ILE A 609 10.19 13.61 -4.86
CA ILE A 609 11.55 13.93 -4.39
C ILE A 609 11.46 14.94 -3.25
N THR A 610 12.12 14.68 -2.13
CA THR A 610 12.06 15.52 -0.94
C THR A 610 13.44 15.93 -0.48
N PHE A 611 13.66 17.24 -0.37
CA PHE A 611 14.88 17.79 0.20
C PHE A 611 14.73 17.95 1.71
N LEU A 612 15.65 17.35 2.46
CA LEU A 612 15.73 17.47 3.91
C LEU A 612 16.87 18.38 4.33
N GLY A 613 16.64 19.16 5.38
CA GLY A 613 17.68 19.91 6.09
C GLY A 613 17.68 19.63 7.59
N PRO A 614 18.62 20.25 8.33
CA PRO A 614 18.67 20.15 9.79
C PRO A 614 17.42 20.69 10.50
N GLU A 615 16.62 21.53 9.82
CA GLU A 615 15.37 22.08 10.34
C GLU A 615 14.24 21.05 10.44
N ASP A 616 14.33 19.90 9.74
CA ASP A 616 13.22 18.97 9.56
C ASP A 616 13.22 17.79 10.56
N ASN A 617 14.06 17.85 11.60
CA ASN A 617 14.30 16.75 12.54
C ASN A 617 13.02 16.19 13.18
N GLU A 618 12.00 17.03 13.42
CA GLU A 618 10.77 16.62 14.09
C GLU A 618 9.94 15.60 13.30
N VAL A 619 9.99 15.65 11.96
CA VAL A 619 9.17 14.82 11.06
C VAL A 619 9.91 13.59 10.53
N LEU A 620 11.23 13.47 10.77
CA LEU A 620 12.06 12.40 10.21
C LEU A 620 11.63 11.00 10.66
N TYR A 621 11.22 10.85 11.92
CA TYR A 621 10.74 9.56 12.43
C TYR A 621 9.49 9.07 11.68
N GLU A 622 8.49 9.94 11.53
CA GLU A 622 7.23 9.63 10.87
C GLU A 622 7.45 9.43 9.35
N LEU A 623 8.33 10.24 8.73
CA LEU A 623 8.74 10.07 7.33
C LEU A 623 9.43 8.72 7.09
N ARG A 624 10.35 8.31 7.97
CA ARG A 624 11.02 7.01 7.87
C ARG A 624 10.01 5.87 7.96
N GLN A 625 9.08 5.93 8.91
CA GLN A 625 8.03 4.91 9.03
C GLN A 625 7.17 4.83 7.78
N MET A 626 6.81 5.99 7.21
CA MET A 626 6.03 6.06 5.97
C MET A 626 6.78 5.40 4.80
N ILE A 627 8.04 5.77 4.56
CA ILE A 627 8.82 5.20 3.44
C ILE A 627 9.07 3.71 3.67
N SER A 628 9.28 3.27 4.91
CA SER A 628 9.49 1.86 5.24
C SER A 628 8.26 0.98 5.02
N LYS A 629 7.05 1.55 5.03
CA LYS A 629 5.80 0.84 4.69
C LYS A 629 5.56 0.75 3.19
N SER A 630 6.16 1.63 2.40
CA SER A 630 5.98 1.67 0.95
C SER A 630 6.62 0.43 0.29
N PRO A 631 5.89 -0.34 -0.53
CA PRO A 631 6.47 -1.45 -1.28
C PRO A 631 7.34 -0.99 -2.45
N VAL A 632 7.11 0.22 -2.97
CA VAL A 632 7.83 0.77 -4.14
C VAL A 632 9.04 1.60 -3.76
N SER A 633 9.08 2.14 -2.52
CA SER A 633 10.14 3.04 -2.09
C SER A 633 11.19 2.30 -1.26
N ARG A 634 12.45 2.68 -1.43
CA ARG A 634 13.55 2.19 -0.60
C ARG A 634 13.96 3.27 0.39
N VAL A 635 13.96 2.95 1.68
CA VAL A 635 14.45 3.87 2.73
C VAL A 635 15.94 4.16 2.47
N PRO A 636 16.34 5.43 2.27
CA PRO A 636 17.76 5.77 2.11
C PRO A 636 18.54 5.45 3.39
N GLU A 637 19.78 4.97 3.25
CA GLU A 637 20.63 4.64 4.40
C GLU A 637 20.86 5.84 5.32
N ASP A 638 20.98 7.04 4.73
CA ASP A 638 21.16 8.29 5.48
C ASP A 638 19.97 8.57 6.41
N LEU A 639 18.73 8.38 5.93
CA LEU A 639 17.53 8.55 6.74
C LEU A 639 17.38 7.42 7.76
N ALA A 640 17.73 6.19 7.39
CA ALA A 640 17.64 5.04 8.27
C ALA A 640 18.62 5.11 9.46
N ARG A 641 19.78 5.77 9.29
CA ARG A 641 20.82 5.93 10.32
C ARG A 641 20.69 7.24 11.11
N HIS A 642 19.92 8.21 10.62
CA HIS A 642 19.79 9.53 11.26
C HIS A 642 19.24 9.42 12.69
N GLU A 643 19.85 10.14 13.65
CA GLU A 643 19.50 10.07 15.08
C GLU A 643 18.04 10.46 15.34
N ALA A 644 17.60 11.60 14.78
CA ALA A 644 16.23 12.09 14.90
C ALA A 644 15.18 11.21 14.19
N ALA A 645 15.60 10.24 13.36
CA ALA A 645 14.70 9.28 12.71
C ALA A 645 14.55 7.96 13.52
N GLN A 646 15.28 7.79 14.63
CA GLN A 646 15.19 6.58 15.46
C GLN A 646 14.08 6.64 16.51
N GLN A 647 13.81 7.83 17.06
CA GLN A 647 12.85 8.02 18.13
C GLN A 647 11.77 9.01 17.70
N ARG A 648 10.55 8.76 18.15
CA ARG A 648 9.46 9.70 17.94
C ARG A 648 9.78 11.00 18.67
N SER A 649 9.78 12.12 17.94
CA SER A 649 9.95 13.44 18.53
C SER A 649 8.86 13.65 19.59
N SER A 650 9.26 13.85 20.84
CA SER A 650 8.32 14.24 21.89
C SER A 650 7.96 15.70 21.64
N ARG A 651 6.77 15.95 21.09
CA ARG A 651 6.20 17.31 21.09
C ARG A 651 6.19 17.79 22.54
N ARG A 652 7.09 18.71 22.90
CA ARG A 652 6.95 19.53 24.11
C ARG A 652 5.57 20.22 23.97
N ARG A 653 4.66 19.83 24.86
CA ARG A 653 3.31 20.38 24.96
C ARG A 653 3.33 21.88 25.15
#